data_AF-A0AAN6BUG7-F1
#
_entry.id   AF-A0AAN6BUG7-F1
#
_cell.length_a   1.000
_cell.length_b   1.000
_cell.length_c   1.000
_cell.angle_alpha   90.00
_cell.angle_beta   90.00
_cell.angle_gamma   90.00
#
_symmetry.space_group_name_H-M   'P 1'
#
loop_
_entity.id
_entity.type
_entity.pdbx_description
1 polymer ?
#
loop_
_entity_poly.entity_id
_entity_poly.type
_entity_poly.pdbx_seq_one_letter_code
_entity_poly.pdbx_strand_id
1 'polypeptide(L)'
;MDEITPDFPFKATPKAAPPTFKIDHDCGVKITTSPAINNPPLPADGPGNETFSNGLLISLLILVPTCTAWKLGGGFKTTVFLALITTLPILIVFWTIASSTSPRTNDRVKCPGLPVEHYLTFHKEQDRAKYRGRNKVPMETFMRKYFDGDADFNGDVLEVLEYRHDWASFRFTWELFRFIIVNFATDVLVHSRSQDEDQVREHYDRGDDFYAWFLGPRMVYTSGIISDVTKEESLEQLQDNKLAIVCEKIALKPGETLLDIGCGWGTLAKFASVNYGAKVTGITLGRNQTKWGNETLRRAGVTDSQIHCMDYRDMPKAKYDKITCLEMAEHVGIFKITNFLRQCRDMLEDDGVMHLQIAGIRQAWQYEDLVWGLFMNKYVFPGADASTPLAYYIGFCERAGWEVKSVDTIGVHYSATIWRWYRNWLANEADVTAKYGLRWFKIWKYFLASATISSRQGSATCYQITLVKNINSVHRIDGVATQFALSTALEARLLLARGYVARIRNEAKIKQHGGRAPQYGGRLPLGLSFLVDFRNAVTNDETLKFWNDTFMRLCKSHDSPYTAETTIAGQRIIITADQENVKAILATQFDDFGKGKKFRDDWVDMLGHSIFNSDGQEWHEARTRLRPVFNRERISDLECFERHVQNLLPLLDTDGQAVDIKDLFLRFTLDVSADFTLGVGLDTLKRPLNKFAESFERLRHWKIQRERFKPFKFLVPRSRYQADLDYIESFMDPIIMETVNQIKAEEAGETPHKKDAAFNLLRASAEVSTDRRFLRDELITALFAGRDNTAMAFTWMLYELARHPDVVSDLRREIVAQIGLNSEPGYKTLKDMKILSNIINETLRLYPPVPLNTRACLKDTSLPRGGGPLGNDPIGVLKGTGIIYSNHLLRQYNLLITSV
;
A
#
# COMPACT_ATOMS: atom_id res chain seq x y z
N MET A 1 23.12 -7.38 0.38
CA MET A 1 22.69 -8.24 -0.74
C MET A 1 23.20 -7.56 -2.00
N ASP A 2 24.44 -7.85 -2.39
CA ASP A 2 24.91 -7.45 -3.71
C ASP A 2 24.28 -8.41 -4.71
N GLU A 3 23.41 -7.89 -5.58
CA GLU A 3 22.75 -8.68 -6.62
C GLU A 3 23.79 -9.23 -7.58
N ILE A 4 23.66 -10.54 -7.85
CA ILE A 4 24.38 -11.18 -8.94
C ILE A 4 23.88 -10.52 -10.22
N THR A 5 24.72 -9.75 -10.91
CA THR A 5 24.54 -9.48 -12.33
C THR A 5 24.92 -10.75 -13.08
N PRO A 6 23.97 -11.46 -13.70
CA PRO A 6 24.30 -12.55 -14.59
C PRO A 6 24.98 -11.98 -15.84
N ASP A 7 25.66 -12.82 -16.63
CA ASP A 7 26.24 -12.41 -17.92
C ASP A 7 25.17 -12.00 -18.97
N PHE A 8 23.90 -11.92 -18.57
CA PHE A 8 22.75 -11.54 -19.38
C PHE A 8 22.16 -10.21 -18.88
N PRO A 9 21.88 -9.24 -19.77
CA PRO A 9 21.27 -7.97 -19.38
C PRO A 9 19.80 -8.18 -18.97
N PHE A 10 19.42 -7.76 -17.75
CA PHE A 10 18.04 -7.77 -17.29
C PHE A 10 17.36 -6.43 -17.53
N LYS A 11 16.15 -6.47 -18.11
CA LYS A 11 15.26 -5.31 -18.17
C LYS A 11 14.34 -5.34 -16.96
N ALA A 12 14.20 -4.20 -16.28
CA ALA A 12 13.21 -4.06 -15.22
C ALA A 12 11.81 -4.29 -15.78
N THR A 13 10.94 -4.96 -15.00
CA THR A 13 9.56 -5.21 -15.43
C THR A 13 8.86 -3.89 -15.72
N PRO A 14 8.32 -3.69 -16.93
CA PRO A 14 7.65 -2.44 -17.27
C PRO A 14 6.34 -2.31 -16.49
N LYS A 15 5.89 -1.06 -16.30
CA LYS A 15 4.56 -0.79 -15.75
C LYS A 15 3.47 -1.34 -16.68
N ALA A 16 2.33 -1.70 -16.10
CA ALA A 16 1.16 -2.10 -16.88
C ALA A 16 0.76 -1.00 -17.87
N ALA A 17 0.57 -1.37 -19.14
CA ALA A 17 0.03 -0.48 -20.15
C ALA A 17 -1.44 -0.15 -19.83
N PRO A 18 -1.93 1.05 -20.17
CA PRO A 18 -3.36 1.35 -20.09
C PRO A 18 -4.15 0.43 -21.05
N PRO A 19 -5.41 0.10 -20.73
CA PRO A 19 -6.27 -0.71 -21.60
C PRO A 19 -6.41 -0.07 -23.00
N THR A 20 -6.35 -0.91 -24.03
CA THR A 20 -6.54 -0.52 -25.44
C THR A 20 -8.02 -0.18 -25.71
N PHE A 21 -8.93 -0.91 -25.07
CA PHE A 21 -10.36 -0.76 -25.22
C PHE A 21 -10.98 -0.22 -23.93
N LYS A 22 -11.76 0.87 -24.03
CA LYS A 22 -12.69 1.27 -22.98
C LYS A 22 -14.06 0.67 -23.28
N ILE A 23 -14.32 -0.51 -22.72
CA ILE A 23 -15.64 -1.13 -22.79
C ILE A 23 -16.41 -0.66 -21.55
N ASP A 24 -17.21 0.40 -21.70
CA ASP A 24 -18.10 0.90 -20.66
C ASP A 24 -19.35 0.02 -20.58
N HIS A 25 -19.18 -1.20 -20.06
CA HIS A 25 -20.22 -2.22 -19.99
C HIS A 25 -20.29 -2.78 -18.57
N ASP A 26 -21.43 -2.57 -17.91
CA ASP A 26 -21.72 -3.25 -16.66
C ASP A 26 -22.04 -4.72 -16.96
N CYS A 27 -21.09 -5.60 -16.62
CA CYS A 27 -21.25 -7.04 -16.81
C CYS A 27 -22.25 -7.68 -15.84
N GLY A 28 -22.81 -6.93 -14.88
CA GLY A 28 -23.86 -7.38 -13.97
C GLY A 28 -23.37 -8.07 -12.70
N VAL A 29 -22.05 -8.14 -12.48
CA VAL A 29 -21.44 -8.70 -11.26
C VAL A 29 -20.38 -7.76 -10.70
N LYS A 30 -20.14 -7.86 -9.39
CA LYS A 30 -19.12 -7.05 -8.72
C LYS A 30 -17.72 -7.43 -9.21
N ILE A 31 -17.03 -6.47 -9.80
CA ILE A 31 -15.61 -6.58 -10.12
C ILE A 31 -14.83 -5.83 -9.01
N THR A 32 -13.72 -6.40 -8.54
CA THR A 32 -12.82 -5.70 -7.61
C THR A 32 -11.49 -5.46 -8.29
N THR A 33 -10.95 -4.27 -8.11
CA THR A 33 -9.59 -3.93 -8.57
C THR A 33 -8.66 -3.95 -7.37
N SER A 34 -7.49 -4.56 -7.55
CA SER A 34 -6.39 -4.53 -6.58
C SER A 34 -5.13 -4.15 -7.35
N PRO A 35 -4.30 -3.24 -6.80
CA PRO A 35 -2.99 -2.95 -7.38
C PRO A 35 -2.08 -4.18 -7.53
N ALA A 36 -2.26 -5.22 -6.72
CA ALA A 36 -1.45 -6.44 -6.81
C ALA A 36 -1.82 -7.32 -8.02
N ILE A 37 -3.13 -7.50 -8.27
CA ILE A 37 -3.69 -8.19 -9.44
C ILE A 37 -5.16 -7.81 -9.62
N ASN A 38 -5.55 -7.40 -10.83
CA ASN A 38 -6.94 -7.03 -11.14
C ASN A 38 -7.82 -8.25 -11.32
N ASN A 39 -9.07 -8.23 -10.83
CA ASN A 39 -10.08 -9.22 -11.24
C ASN A 39 -10.36 -9.14 -12.75
N PRO A 40 -10.86 -10.24 -13.34
CA PRO A 40 -11.29 -10.22 -14.73
C PRO A 40 -12.35 -9.14 -14.96
N PRO A 41 -12.26 -8.35 -16.05
CA PRO A 41 -13.31 -7.42 -16.44
C PRO A 41 -14.57 -8.14 -16.93
N LEU A 42 -14.45 -9.40 -17.35
CA LEU A 42 -15.57 -10.24 -17.78
C LEU A 42 -15.43 -11.69 -17.26
N PRO A 43 -15.80 -11.99 -16.00
CA PRO A 43 -15.74 -13.34 -15.41
C PRO A 43 -16.87 -14.26 -15.91
N ALA A 44 -17.01 -14.42 -17.22
CA ALA A 44 -18.08 -15.21 -17.80
C ALA A 44 -17.82 -16.72 -17.65
N ASP A 45 -18.81 -17.46 -17.12
CA ASP A 45 -18.75 -18.92 -17.13
C ASP A 45 -19.07 -19.51 -18.51
N GLY A 46 -18.30 -20.51 -18.92
CA GLY A 46 -18.56 -21.36 -20.08
C GLY A 46 -19.48 -22.55 -19.78
N PRO A 47 -19.90 -23.28 -20.84
CA PRO A 47 -20.51 -24.60 -20.71
C PRO A 47 -19.46 -25.64 -20.28
N GLY A 48 -19.90 -26.68 -19.56
CA GLY A 48 -18.98 -27.65 -18.98
C GLY A 48 -19.61 -28.97 -18.60
N ASN A 49 -18.93 -29.70 -17.72
CA ASN A 49 -19.29 -31.07 -17.40
C ASN A 49 -20.62 -31.26 -16.68
N GLU A 50 -21.10 -30.21 -16.03
CA GLU A 50 -22.40 -30.19 -15.37
C GLU A 50 -23.57 -30.24 -16.37
N THR A 51 -23.33 -29.96 -17.65
CA THR A 51 -24.38 -29.89 -18.69
C THR A 51 -24.47 -31.14 -19.57
N PHE A 52 -23.47 -32.04 -19.54
CA PHE A 52 -23.51 -33.28 -20.34
C PHE A 52 -23.97 -34.48 -19.52
N SER A 53 -24.63 -35.45 -20.19
CA SER A 53 -25.10 -36.68 -19.56
C SER A 53 -24.18 -37.86 -19.89
N ASN A 54 -23.45 -38.35 -18.89
CA ASN A 54 -22.71 -39.61 -18.99
C ASN A 54 -23.65 -40.78 -19.33
N GLY A 55 -24.87 -40.79 -18.79
CA GLY A 55 -25.87 -41.82 -19.08
C GLY A 55 -26.28 -41.83 -20.55
N LEU A 56 -26.47 -40.66 -21.17
CA LEU A 56 -26.77 -40.55 -22.60
C LEU A 56 -25.61 -41.07 -23.46
N LEU A 57 -24.38 -40.65 -23.15
CA LEU A 57 -23.20 -41.10 -23.88
C LEU A 57 -23.05 -42.63 -23.80
N ILE A 58 -23.12 -43.20 -22.60
CA ILE A 58 -23.05 -44.66 -22.37
C ILE A 58 -24.18 -45.37 -23.12
N SER A 59 -25.40 -44.82 -23.09
CA SER A 59 -26.54 -45.38 -23.82
C SER A 59 -26.30 -45.40 -25.33
N LEU A 60 -25.74 -44.34 -25.92
CA LEU A 60 -25.41 -44.31 -27.35
C LEU A 60 -24.31 -45.33 -27.69
N LEU A 61 -23.27 -45.41 -26.86
CA LEU A 61 -22.16 -46.37 -27.05
C LEU A 61 -22.61 -47.83 -26.97
N ILE A 62 -23.70 -48.13 -26.26
CA ILE A 62 -24.26 -49.49 -26.15
C ILE A 62 -25.36 -49.73 -27.19
N LEU A 63 -26.33 -48.83 -27.32
CA LEU A 63 -27.52 -49.03 -28.14
C LEU A 63 -27.21 -48.98 -29.63
N VAL A 64 -26.35 -48.07 -30.09
CA VAL A 64 -26.01 -47.95 -31.52
C VAL A 64 -25.40 -49.24 -32.07
N PRO A 65 -24.32 -49.81 -31.48
CA PRO A 65 -23.77 -51.07 -31.99
C PRO A 65 -24.73 -52.24 -31.79
N THR A 66 -25.51 -52.28 -30.70
CA THR A 66 -26.47 -53.37 -30.44
C THR A 66 -27.62 -53.38 -31.44
N CYS A 67 -28.25 -52.23 -31.69
CA CYS A 67 -29.33 -52.10 -32.67
C CYS A 67 -28.82 -52.34 -34.09
N THR A 68 -27.60 -51.92 -34.40
CA THR A 68 -26.99 -52.17 -35.73
C THR A 68 -26.68 -53.65 -35.91
N ALA A 69 -26.12 -54.31 -34.89
CA ALA A 69 -25.90 -55.77 -34.91
C ALA A 69 -27.21 -56.52 -35.11
N TRP A 70 -28.24 -56.16 -34.34
CA TRP A 70 -29.57 -56.77 -34.45
C TRP A 70 -30.18 -56.59 -35.84
N LYS A 71 -30.12 -55.39 -36.42
CA LYS A 71 -30.59 -55.12 -37.80
C LYS A 71 -29.84 -55.93 -38.87
N LEU A 72 -28.58 -56.29 -38.62
CA LEU A 72 -27.76 -57.12 -39.50
C LEU A 72 -27.91 -58.62 -39.21
N GLY A 73 -28.83 -59.03 -38.33
CA GLY A 73 -29.01 -60.43 -37.91
C GLY A 73 -27.87 -60.97 -37.04
N GLY A 74 -27.02 -60.10 -36.51
CA GLY A 74 -25.87 -60.44 -35.67
C GLY A 74 -26.20 -60.56 -34.19
N GLY A 75 -25.43 -61.39 -33.48
CA GLY A 75 -25.51 -61.55 -32.02
C GLY A 75 -24.43 -60.76 -31.27
N PHE A 76 -24.12 -61.19 -30.04
CA PHE A 76 -23.16 -60.51 -29.15
C PHE A 76 -21.79 -60.24 -29.80
N LYS A 77 -21.22 -61.20 -30.53
CA LYS A 77 -19.92 -61.02 -31.21
C LYS A 77 -19.97 -59.90 -32.26
N THR A 78 -21.07 -59.80 -33.00
CA THR A 78 -21.30 -58.72 -33.98
C THR A 78 -21.47 -57.39 -33.28
N THR A 79 -22.16 -57.33 -32.13
CA THR A 79 -22.25 -56.12 -31.30
C THR A 79 -20.89 -55.64 -30.84
N VAL A 80 -20.03 -56.53 -30.33
CA VAL A 80 -18.66 -56.16 -29.89
C VAL A 80 -17.83 -55.66 -31.07
N PHE A 81 -17.87 -56.34 -32.21
CA PHE A 81 -17.17 -55.90 -33.43
C PHE A 81 -17.65 -54.51 -33.89
N LEU A 82 -18.97 -54.30 -33.95
CA LEU A 82 -19.53 -53.01 -34.33
C LEU A 82 -19.20 -51.93 -33.29
N ALA A 83 -19.19 -52.24 -31.99
CA ALA A 83 -18.82 -51.30 -30.96
C ALA A 83 -17.39 -50.77 -31.16
N LEU A 84 -16.44 -51.62 -31.54
CA LEU A 84 -15.07 -51.19 -31.84
C LEU A 84 -15.01 -50.19 -33.01
N ILE A 85 -15.90 -50.31 -33.98
CA ILE A 85 -15.95 -49.43 -35.17
C ILE A 85 -16.74 -48.16 -34.90
N THR A 86 -17.88 -48.26 -34.21
CA THR A 86 -18.82 -47.14 -34.02
C THR A 86 -18.46 -46.24 -32.83
N THR A 87 -17.67 -46.72 -31.87
CA THR A 87 -17.32 -45.94 -30.67
C THR A 87 -16.71 -44.58 -31.02
N LEU A 88 -15.69 -44.56 -31.89
CA LEU A 88 -15.00 -43.32 -32.23
C LEU A 88 -15.90 -42.32 -32.98
N PRO A 89 -16.65 -42.71 -34.02
CA PRO A 89 -17.66 -41.84 -34.64
C PRO A 89 -18.72 -41.31 -33.65
N ILE A 90 -19.22 -42.16 -32.75
CA ILE A 90 -20.21 -41.74 -31.74
C ILE A 90 -19.61 -40.69 -30.82
N LEU A 91 -18.37 -40.89 -30.33
CA LEU A 91 -17.68 -39.94 -29.48
C LEU A 91 -17.47 -38.60 -30.18
N ILE A 92 -17.02 -38.60 -31.44
CA ILE A 92 -16.81 -37.38 -32.22
C ILE A 92 -18.13 -36.62 -32.38
N VAL A 93 -19.19 -37.29 -32.83
CA VAL A 93 -20.51 -36.67 -33.03
C VAL A 93 -21.07 -36.14 -31.71
N PHE A 94 -21.03 -36.95 -30.65
CA PHE A 94 -21.52 -36.57 -29.33
C PHE A 94 -20.80 -35.32 -28.81
N TRP A 95 -19.47 -35.33 -28.80
CA TRP A 95 -18.68 -34.21 -28.28
C TRP A 95 -18.76 -32.96 -29.16
N THR A 96 -18.89 -33.09 -30.48
CA THR A 96 -19.17 -31.94 -31.36
C THR A 96 -20.52 -31.30 -31.05
N ILE A 97 -21.58 -32.10 -30.90
CA ILE A 97 -22.92 -31.59 -30.58
C ILE A 97 -22.93 -30.98 -29.17
N ALA A 98 -22.43 -31.71 -28.17
CA ALA A 98 -22.42 -31.27 -26.78
C ALA A 98 -21.66 -29.94 -26.63
N SER A 99 -20.43 -29.86 -27.13
CA SER A 99 -19.62 -28.63 -27.04
C SER A 99 -20.14 -27.45 -27.88
N SER A 100 -21.01 -27.70 -28.86
CA SER A 100 -21.61 -26.65 -29.70
C SER A 100 -22.95 -26.12 -29.17
N THR A 101 -23.66 -26.91 -28.37
CA THR A 101 -25.06 -26.62 -27.98
C THR A 101 -25.27 -26.46 -26.48
N SER A 102 -24.30 -26.88 -25.65
CA SER A 102 -24.42 -26.75 -24.20
C SER A 102 -24.55 -25.27 -23.78
N PRO A 103 -25.53 -24.94 -22.93
CA PRO A 103 -25.68 -23.58 -22.40
C PRO A 103 -24.59 -23.26 -21.38
N ARG A 104 -24.34 -21.97 -21.16
CA ARG A 104 -23.44 -21.52 -20.09
C ARG A 104 -23.95 -21.99 -18.73
N THR A 105 -23.02 -22.19 -17.80
CA THR A 105 -23.35 -22.61 -16.42
C THR A 105 -24.31 -21.62 -15.73
N ASN A 106 -24.13 -20.32 -15.97
CA ASN A 106 -25.08 -19.28 -15.61
C ASN A 106 -24.92 -18.03 -16.50
N ASP A 107 -25.95 -17.18 -16.51
CA ASP A 107 -25.98 -15.93 -17.29
C ASP A 107 -25.95 -14.66 -16.42
N ARG A 108 -25.39 -14.74 -15.20
CA ARG A 108 -25.25 -13.55 -14.34
C ARG A 108 -24.31 -12.51 -14.98
N VAL A 109 -23.25 -13.00 -15.63
CA VAL A 109 -22.31 -12.17 -16.37
C VAL A 109 -22.81 -11.97 -17.79
N LYS A 110 -23.11 -10.72 -18.13
CA LYS A 110 -23.57 -10.30 -19.47
C LYS A 110 -22.37 -9.95 -20.34
N CYS A 111 -22.19 -10.65 -21.45
CA CYS A 111 -21.18 -10.29 -22.45
C CYS A 111 -21.59 -8.99 -23.19
N PRO A 112 -20.63 -8.17 -23.65
CA PRO A 112 -20.91 -6.95 -24.40
C PRO A 112 -21.67 -7.19 -25.72
N GLY A 113 -21.49 -8.36 -26.35
CA GLY A 113 -22.14 -8.69 -27.62
C GLY A 113 -21.54 -7.96 -28.82
N LEU A 114 -20.28 -7.52 -28.70
CA LEU A 114 -19.53 -6.82 -29.74
C LEU A 114 -19.14 -7.78 -30.88
N PRO A 115 -19.01 -7.28 -32.12
CA PRO A 115 -18.74 -8.11 -33.27
C PRO A 115 -17.28 -8.62 -33.24
N VAL A 116 -17.01 -9.81 -33.79
CA VAL A 116 -15.68 -10.47 -33.75
C VAL A 116 -14.55 -9.55 -34.26
N GLU A 117 -14.84 -8.72 -35.25
CA GLU A 117 -13.92 -7.77 -35.89
C GLU A 117 -13.52 -6.62 -34.98
N HIS A 118 -14.25 -6.40 -33.89
CA HIS A 118 -13.82 -5.49 -32.83
C HIS A 118 -12.55 -6.02 -32.16
N TYR A 119 -12.49 -7.33 -31.92
CA TYR A 119 -11.43 -8.00 -31.17
C TYR A 119 -10.30 -8.51 -32.04
N LEU A 120 -10.61 -8.98 -33.25
CA LEU A 120 -9.70 -9.72 -34.10
C LEU A 120 -9.66 -9.18 -35.53
N THR A 121 -8.51 -9.32 -36.19
CA THR A 121 -8.34 -9.10 -37.63
C THR A 121 -7.93 -10.40 -38.30
N PHE A 122 -8.65 -10.81 -39.36
CA PHE A 122 -8.28 -11.95 -40.21
C PHE A 122 -7.72 -11.47 -41.56
N HIS A 123 -6.60 -12.03 -41.99
CA HIS A 123 -5.89 -11.58 -43.20
C HIS A 123 -6.46 -12.19 -44.48
N LYS A 124 -7.00 -13.41 -44.40
CA LYS A 124 -7.65 -14.10 -45.52
C LYS A 124 -9.11 -13.69 -45.65
N GLU A 125 -9.54 -13.37 -46.87
CA GLU A 125 -10.91 -12.93 -47.16
C GLU A 125 -11.97 -13.98 -46.78
N GLN A 126 -11.68 -15.26 -47.04
CA GLN A 126 -12.57 -16.38 -46.68
C GLN A 126 -12.82 -16.43 -45.17
N ASP A 127 -11.81 -16.16 -44.35
CA ASP A 127 -11.95 -16.16 -42.89
C ASP A 127 -12.72 -14.93 -42.41
N ARG A 128 -12.49 -13.74 -43.00
CA ARG A 128 -13.28 -12.53 -42.73
C ARG A 128 -14.77 -12.71 -43.06
N ALA A 129 -15.07 -13.37 -44.17
CA ALA A 129 -16.44 -13.67 -44.57
C ALA A 129 -17.10 -14.68 -43.62
N LYS A 130 -16.32 -15.67 -43.14
CA LYS A 130 -16.81 -16.72 -42.26
C LYS A 130 -17.02 -16.24 -40.83
N TYR A 131 -16.05 -15.55 -40.24
CA TYR A 131 -16.07 -15.10 -38.85
C TYR A 131 -16.37 -13.61 -38.77
N ARG A 132 -17.66 -13.28 -38.98
CA ARG A 132 -18.17 -11.91 -39.10
C ARG A 132 -19.30 -11.66 -38.10
N GLY A 133 -19.36 -10.45 -37.53
CA GLY A 133 -20.43 -10.06 -36.61
C GLY A 133 -20.49 -10.96 -35.38
N ARG A 134 -21.61 -11.66 -35.17
CA ARG A 134 -21.80 -12.61 -34.04
C ARG A 134 -21.33 -14.04 -34.33
N ASN A 135 -20.81 -14.32 -35.53
CA ASN A 135 -20.36 -15.67 -35.87
C ASN A 135 -18.96 -15.93 -35.32
N LYS A 136 -18.91 -16.55 -34.13
CA LYS A 136 -17.68 -16.76 -33.35
C LYS A 136 -16.72 -17.76 -34.00
N VAL A 137 -15.43 -17.52 -33.84
CA VAL A 137 -14.37 -18.46 -34.25
C VAL A 137 -14.16 -19.53 -33.18
N PRO A 138 -13.96 -20.81 -33.52
CA PRO A 138 -13.53 -21.81 -32.53
C PRO A 138 -12.15 -21.45 -31.98
N MET A 139 -11.96 -21.49 -30.66
CA MET A 139 -10.72 -21.05 -30.00
C MET A 139 -9.49 -21.78 -30.55
N GLU A 140 -9.55 -23.10 -30.76
CA GLU A 140 -8.47 -23.89 -31.38
C GLU A 140 -8.08 -23.37 -32.76
N THR A 141 -9.08 -23.06 -33.59
CA THR A 141 -8.86 -22.61 -34.96
C THR A 141 -8.27 -21.19 -34.97
N PHE A 142 -8.71 -20.33 -34.05
CA PHE A 142 -8.13 -19.00 -33.88
C PHE A 142 -6.68 -19.08 -33.42
N MET A 143 -6.35 -19.90 -32.41
CA MET A 143 -4.97 -20.10 -31.93
C MET A 143 -4.03 -20.46 -33.10
N ARG A 144 -4.38 -21.47 -33.91
CA ARG A 144 -3.58 -21.85 -35.09
C ARG A 144 -3.38 -20.67 -36.05
N LYS A 145 -4.46 -19.97 -36.41
CA LYS A 145 -4.39 -18.82 -37.32
C LYS A 145 -3.52 -17.70 -36.74
N TYR A 146 -3.63 -17.41 -35.44
CA TYR A 146 -2.83 -16.41 -34.78
C TYR A 146 -1.33 -16.75 -34.83
N PHE A 147 -0.98 -17.99 -34.47
CA PHE A 147 0.41 -18.46 -34.46
C PHE A 147 1.03 -18.48 -35.86
N ASP A 148 0.26 -18.84 -36.87
CA ASP A 148 0.71 -18.92 -38.26
C ASP A 148 0.65 -17.55 -38.98
N GLY A 149 0.18 -16.50 -38.29
CA GLY A 149 0.13 -15.13 -38.83
C GLY A 149 -1.04 -14.86 -39.79
N ASP A 150 -2.07 -15.70 -39.78
CA ASP A 150 -3.31 -15.54 -40.55
C ASP A 150 -4.38 -14.70 -39.82
N ALA A 151 -4.19 -14.44 -38.52
CA ALA A 151 -5.04 -13.58 -37.72
C ALA A 151 -4.22 -12.83 -36.66
N ASP A 152 -4.72 -11.69 -36.21
CA ASP A 152 -4.13 -10.89 -35.13
C ASP A 152 -5.19 -10.37 -34.16
N PHE A 153 -4.75 -10.05 -32.94
CA PHE A 153 -5.55 -9.35 -31.94
C PHE A 153 -5.51 -7.85 -32.22
N ASN A 154 -6.64 -7.16 -32.06
CA ASN A 154 -6.74 -5.71 -32.29
C ASN A 154 -6.25 -4.86 -31.09
N GLY A 155 -5.75 -5.50 -30.03
CA GLY A 155 -5.20 -4.87 -28.84
C GLY A 155 -4.26 -5.81 -28.09
N ASP A 156 -3.99 -5.51 -26.82
CA ASP A 156 -3.21 -6.41 -25.98
C ASP A 156 -3.85 -7.81 -25.89
N VAL A 157 -3.03 -8.86 -25.94
CA VAL A 157 -3.53 -10.24 -26.02
C VAL A 157 -4.24 -10.66 -24.75
N LEU A 158 -3.70 -10.30 -23.58
CA LEU A 158 -4.35 -10.57 -22.32
C LEU A 158 -5.70 -9.84 -22.27
N GLU A 159 -5.72 -8.55 -22.61
CA GLU A 159 -6.95 -7.75 -22.64
C GLU A 159 -8.03 -8.36 -23.53
N VAL A 160 -7.73 -8.72 -24.78
CA VAL A 160 -8.73 -9.30 -25.70
C VAL A 160 -9.21 -10.69 -25.24
N LEU A 161 -8.34 -11.48 -24.61
CA LEU A 161 -8.69 -12.80 -24.06
C LEU A 161 -9.61 -12.71 -22.84
N GLU A 162 -9.60 -11.60 -22.09
CA GLU A 162 -10.60 -11.36 -21.04
C GLU A 162 -12.03 -11.37 -21.60
N TYR A 163 -12.19 -10.93 -22.85
CA TYR A 163 -13.47 -10.89 -23.57
C TYR A 163 -13.70 -12.11 -24.48
N ARG A 164 -12.92 -13.18 -24.33
CA ARG A 164 -12.99 -14.39 -25.20
C ARG A 164 -14.40 -14.97 -25.37
N HIS A 165 -15.25 -14.89 -24.35
CA HIS A 165 -16.62 -15.40 -24.45
C HIS A 165 -17.49 -14.60 -25.42
N ASP A 166 -17.09 -13.39 -25.81
CA ASP A 166 -17.82 -12.57 -26.77
C ASP A 166 -17.52 -12.97 -28.23
N TRP A 167 -16.27 -13.31 -28.53
CA TRP A 167 -15.81 -13.56 -29.90
C TRP A 167 -15.39 -15.01 -30.22
N ALA A 168 -15.17 -15.85 -29.21
CA ALA A 168 -14.77 -17.25 -29.38
C ALA A 168 -15.88 -18.24 -29.01
N SER A 169 -15.85 -19.41 -29.65
CA SER A 169 -16.57 -20.61 -29.22
C SER A 169 -15.58 -21.68 -28.78
N PHE A 170 -15.98 -22.50 -27.81
CA PHE A 170 -15.16 -23.60 -27.27
C PHE A 170 -15.60 -24.97 -27.77
N ARG A 171 -16.26 -25.00 -28.94
CA ARG A 171 -16.67 -26.25 -29.58
C ARG A 171 -15.46 -27.04 -30.06
N PHE A 172 -15.58 -28.36 -30.05
CA PHE A 172 -14.50 -29.25 -30.48
C PHE A 172 -14.43 -29.31 -32.01
N THR A 173 -13.22 -29.14 -32.54
CA THR A 173 -12.93 -29.17 -33.98
C THR A 173 -12.38 -30.54 -34.39
N TRP A 174 -12.43 -30.85 -35.69
CA TRP A 174 -11.82 -32.08 -36.22
C TRP A 174 -10.34 -32.21 -35.87
N GLU A 175 -9.59 -31.10 -35.97
CA GLU A 175 -8.18 -31.07 -35.60
C GLU A 175 -7.94 -31.37 -34.13
N LEU A 176 -8.85 -30.94 -33.24
CA LEU A 176 -8.79 -31.28 -31.82
C LEU A 176 -8.96 -32.80 -31.62
N PHE A 177 -9.95 -33.43 -32.27
CA PHE A 177 -10.12 -34.89 -32.21
C PHE A 177 -8.91 -35.62 -32.77
N ARG A 178 -8.41 -35.21 -33.94
CA ARG A 178 -7.21 -35.78 -34.55
C ARG A 178 -6.02 -35.75 -33.57
N PHE A 179 -5.81 -34.62 -32.91
CA PHE A 179 -4.74 -34.46 -31.91
C PHE A 179 -4.94 -35.38 -30.71
N ILE A 180 -6.16 -35.45 -30.17
CA ILE A 180 -6.48 -36.32 -29.02
C ILE A 180 -6.17 -37.79 -29.33
N ILE A 181 -6.61 -38.26 -30.51
CA ILE A 181 -6.51 -39.68 -30.91
C ILE A 181 -5.07 -40.07 -31.24
N VAL A 182 -4.37 -39.23 -32.01
CA VAL A 182 -3.05 -39.60 -32.58
C VAL A 182 -1.91 -39.27 -31.62
N ASN A 183 -1.98 -38.14 -30.92
CA ASN A 183 -0.87 -37.62 -30.13
C ASN A 183 -1.14 -37.83 -28.63
N PHE A 184 -2.17 -37.17 -28.10
CA PHE A 184 -2.41 -37.13 -26.65
C PHE A 184 -2.62 -38.52 -26.04
N ALA A 185 -3.42 -39.38 -26.67
CA ALA A 185 -3.64 -40.75 -26.19
C ALA A 185 -2.35 -41.58 -26.20
N THR A 186 -1.49 -41.40 -27.21
CA THR A 186 -0.19 -42.07 -27.29
C THR A 186 0.74 -41.59 -26.18
N ASP A 187 0.81 -40.27 -25.97
CA ASP A 187 1.68 -39.65 -24.96
C ASP A 187 1.29 -40.07 -23.52
N VAL A 188 -0.02 -40.18 -23.23
CA VAL A 188 -0.51 -40.61 -21.90
C VAL A 188 -0.34 -42.13 -21.66
N LEU A 189 -0.33 -42.94 -22.72
CA LEU A 189 -0.16 -44.40 -22.60
C LEU A 189 1.30 -44.83 -22.59
N VAL A 190 2.21 -44.04 -23.18
CA VAL A 190 3.63 -44.38 -23.36
C VAL A 190 4.51 -43.39 -22.57
N HIS A 191 4.56 -43.54 -21.24
CA HIS A 191 5.51 -42.79 -20.38
C HIS A 191 6.85 -43.53 -20.21
N SER A 192 7.64 -43.61 -21.28
CA SER A 192 8.97 -44.24 -21.25
C SER A 192 10.04 -43.31 -20.63
N ARG A 193 11.07 -43.88 -19.97
CA ARG A 193 12.16 -43.10 -19.34
C ARG A 193 12.87 -42.17 -20.32
N SER A 194 13.09 -42.61 -21.55
CA SER A 194 13.75 -41.81 -22.60
C SER A 194 12.87 -40.66 -23.09
N GLN A 195 11.54 -40.84 -23.22
CA GLN A 195 10.65 -39.72 -23.55
C GLN A 195 10.56 -38.69 -22.43
N ASP A 196 10.45 -39.13 -21.16
CA ASP A 196 10.45 -38.21 -20.01
C ASP A 196 11.76 -37.39 -20.00
N GLU A 197 12.91 -38.03 -20.21
CA GLU A 197 14.21 -37.33 -20.26
C GLU A 197 14.33 -36.41 -21.49
N ASP A 198 13.99 -36.86 -22.70
CA ASP A 198 14.16 -36.06 -23.92
C ASP A 198 13.18 -34.89 -23.99
N GLN A 199 11.90 -35.08 -23.62
CA GLN A 199 10.89 -34.02 -23.61
C GLN A 199 11.17 -32.96 -22.55
N VAL A 200 11.61 -33.37 -21.35
CA VAL A 200 11.94 -32.44 -20.26
C VAL A 200 13.28 -31.77 -20.53
N ARG A 201 14.31 -32.52 -20.94
CA ARG A 201 15.65 -31.97 -21.22
C ARG A 201 15.63 -30.99 -22.38
N GLU A 202 14.98 -31.29 -23.51
CA GLU A 202 14.85 -30.33 -24.62
C GLU A 202 14.01 -29.09 -24.27
N HIS A 203 13.17 -29.15 -23.24
CA HIS A 203 12.40 -28.00 -22.75
C HIS A 203 13.22 -27.10 -21.82
N TYR A 204 14.01 -27.68 -20.90
CA TYR A 204 14.82 -26.93 -19.92
C TYR A 204 16.23 -26.58 -20.40
N ASP A 205 16.77 -27.25 -21.42
CA ASP A 205 18.05 -26.88 -22.06
C ASP A 205 17.89 -25.84 -23.19
N ARG A 206 16.67 -25.30 -23.40
CA ARG A 206 16.47 -24.05 -24.16
C ARG A 206 17.13 -22.95 -23.34
N GLY A 207 18.34 -22.56 -23.73
CA GLY A 207 19.34 -21.85 -22.92
C GLY A 207 18.82 -20.80 -21.92
N ASP A 208 19.61 -20.54 -20.87
CA ASP A 208 19.23 -19.65 -19.75
C ASP A 208 18.73 -18.26 -20.21
N ASP A 209 19.14 -17.81 -21.40
CA ASP A 209 18.65 -16.60 -22.04
C ASP A 209 17.14 -16.58 -22.27
N PHE A 210 16.55 -17.71 -22.67
CA PHE A 210 15.12 -17.83 -22.94
C PHE A 210 14.30 -17.55 -21.68
N TYR A 211 14.70 -18.18 -20.57
CA TYR A 211 14.05 -18.06 -19.28
C TYR A 211 14.30 -16.69 -18.65
N ALA A 212 15.50 -16.12 -18.82
CA ALA A 212 15.85 -14.81 -18.29
C ALA A 212 14.93 -13.68 -18.79
N TRP A 213 14.44 -13.77 -20.03
CA TRP A 213 13.57 -12.74 -20.61
C TRP A 213 12.20 -12.61 -19.97
N PHE A 214 11.73 -13.59 -19.19
CA PHE A 214 10.48 -13.46 -18.46
C PHE A 214 10.59 -13.68 -16.95
N LEU A 215 11.53 -14.50 -16.47
CA LEU A 215 11.69 -14.81 -15.04
C LEU A 215 12.36 -13.71 -14.22
N GLY A 216 13.06 -12.78 -14.87
CA GLY A 216 13.85 -11.77 -14.16
C GLY A 216 15.08 -12.36 -13.45
N PRO A 217 15.82 -11.54 -12.68
CA PRO A 217 17.14 -11.89 -12.15
C PRO A 217 17.13 -13.04 -11.12
N ARG A 218 15.97 -13.34 -10.51
CA ARG A 218 15.85 -14.44 -9.55
C ARG A 218 15.85 -15.82 -10.21
N MET A 219 15.56 -15.92 -11.51
CA MET A 219 15.47 -17.18 -12.25
C MET A 219 14.62 -18.24 -11.53
N VAL A 220 13.40 -17.88 -11.11
CA VAL A 220 12.45 -18.79 -10.44
C VAL A 220 11.25 -19.03 -11.33
N TYR A 221 11.14 -20.24 -11.88
CA TYR A 221 10.02 -20.62 -12.76
C TYR A 221 8.90 -21.34 -12.01
N THR A 222 8.42 -20.72 -10.93
CA THR A 222 7.29 -21.20 -10.12
C THR A 222 6.50 -20.00 -9.60
N SER A 223 5.28 -20.20 -9.12
CA SER A 223 4.47 -19.15 -8.46
C SER A 223 5.23 -18.47 -7.33
N GLY A 224 5.14 -17.14 -7.26
CA GLY A 224 5.50 -16.32 -6.11
C GLY A 224 4.31 -16.10 -5.17
N ILE A 225 4.46 -15.22 -4.17
CA ILE A 225 3.42 -14.87 -3.19
C ILE A 225 3.28 -13.35 -3.03
N ILE A 226 2.08 -12.83 -3.30
CA ILE A 226 1.66 -11.47 -2.88
C ILE A 226 1.66 -11.37 -1.35
N SER A 227 2.35 -10.37 -0.80
CA SER A 227 2.31 -10.02 0.62
C SER A 227 1.37 -8.84 0.93
N ASP A 228 1.11 -7.98 -0.06
CA ASP A 228 0.31 -6.76 0.13
C ASP A 228 -0.57 -6.48 -1.09
N VAL A 229 -1.88 -6.67 -0.91
CA VAL A 229 -2.88 -6.45 -1.96
C VAL A 229 -3.12 -4.98 -2.31
N THR A 230 -2.57 -4.04 -1.53
CA THR A 230 -2.78 -2.59 -1.72
C THR A 230 -1.73 -1.93 -2.61
N LYS A 231 -0.69 -2.67 -3.02
CA LYS A 231 0.36 -2.21 -3.92
C LYS A 231 0.70 -3.27 -4.96
N GLU A 232 1.30 -2.84 -6.06
CA GLU A 232 1.88 -3.75 -7.04
C GLU A 232 3.30 -4.11 -6.62
N GLU A 233 3.51 -5.32 -6.12
CA GLU A 233 4.85 -5.85 -5.84
C GLU A 233 5.59 -6.26 -7.13
N SER A 234 6.93 -6.12 -7.11
CA SER A 234 7.79 -6.57 -8.20
C SER A 234 7.82 -8.11 -8.27
N LEU A 235 8.25 -8.65 -9.41
CA LEU A 235 8.37 -10.11 -9.57
C LEU A 235 9.32 -10.71 -8.52
N GLU A 236 10.43 -10.03 -8.25
CA GLU A 236 11.46 -10.43 -7.31
C GLU A 236 10.90 -10.44 -5.88
N GLN A 237 10.11 -9.43 -5.51
CA GLN A 237 9.42 -9.39 -4.22
C GLN A 237 8.47 -10.58 -4.06
N LEU A 238 7.67 -10.88 -5.08
CA LEU A 238 6.77 -12.05 -5.05
C LEU A 238 7.56 -13.35 -4.86
N GLN A 239 8.72 -13.49 -5.51
CA GLN A 239 9.55 -14.69 -5.37
C GLN A 239 10.22 -14.77 -3.99
N ASP A 240 10.76 -13.67 -3.48
CA ASP A 240 11.41 -13.63 -2.16
C ASP A 240 10.40 -13.94 -1.04
N ASN A 241 9.18 -13.41 -1.14
CA ASN A 241 8.07 -13.74 -0.23
C ASN A 241 7.78 -15.26 -0.23
N LYS A 242 7.72 -15.87 -1.42
CA LYS A 242 7.48 -17.31 -1.56
C LYS A 242 8.60 -18.14 -0.94
N LEU A 243 9.85 -17.79 -1.18
CA LEU A 243 11.00 -18.54 -0.65
C LEU A 243 11.01 -18.54 0.88
N ALA A 244 10.69 -17.39 1.50
CA ALA A 244 10.53 -17.30 2.95
C ALA A 244 9.38 -18.18 3.46
N ILE A 245 8.19 -18.07 2.86
CA ILE A 245 7.00 -18.83 3.27
C ILE A 245 7.21 -20.35 3.18
N VAL A 246 7.90 -20.83 2.13
CA VAL A 246 8.21 -22.26 2.01
C VAL A 246 9.07 -22.73 3.19
N CYS A 247 10.12 -21.99 3.54
CA CYS A 247 11.01 -22.32 4.66
C CYS A 247 10.28 -22.25 6.02
N GLU A 248 9.38 -21.27 6.19
CA GLU A 248 8.57 -21.10 7.40
C GLU A 248 7.54 -22.24 7.56
N LYS A 249 6.87 -22.66 6.48
CA LYS A 249 5.87 -23.74 6.49
C LYS A 249 6.45 -25.10 6.86
N ILE A 250 7.70 -25.35 6.48
CA ILE A 250 8.41 -26.59 6.87
C ILE A 250 9.13 -26.46 8.22
N ALA A 251 9.07 -25.29 8.86
CA ALA A 251 9.80 -24.95 10.09
C ALA A 251 11.30 -25.30 9.98
N LEU A 252 11.94 -24.86 8.90
CA LEU A 252 13.35 -25.15 8.62
C LEU A 252 14.25 -24.53 9.70
N LYS A 253 15.16 -25.32 10.27
CA LYS A 253 16.10 -24.88 11.32
C LYS A 253 17.55 -24.89 10.81
N PRO A 254 18.45 -24.09 11.44
CA PRO A 254 19.88 -24.16 11.17
C PRO A 254 20.45 -25.56 11.40
N GLY A 255 21.22 -26.04 10.42
CA GLY A 255 21.88 -27.34 10.43
C GLY A 255 21.05 -28.50 9.87
N GLU A 256 19.74 -28.33 9.67
CA GLU A 256 18.87 -29.37 9.09
C GLU A 256 19.20 -29.62 7.61
N THR A 257 18.95 -30.85 7.18
CA THR A 257 19.09 -31.33 5.81
C THR A 257 17.79 -31.13 5.03
N LEU A 258 17.91 -30.53 3.84
CA LEU A 258 16.77 -30.26 2.94
C LEU A 258 17.03 -30.90 1.57
N LEU A 259 16.10 -31.72 1.11
CA LEU A 259 16.07 -32.20 -0.28
C LEU A 259 15.11 -31.34 -1.10
N ASP A 260 15.64 -30.62 -2.09
CA ASP A 260 14.84 -29.80 -3.02
C ASP A 260 14.75 -30.48 -4.40
N ILE A 261 13.60 -31.12 -4.65
CA ILE A 261 13.36 -31.94 -5.83
C ILE A 261 12.80 -31.06 -6.95
N GLY A 262 13.50 -30.99 -8.07
CA GLY A 262 13.19 -30.03 -9.13
C GLY A 262 13.67 -28.62 -8.79
N CYS A 263 14.89 -28.48 -8.27
CA CYS A 263 15.38 -27.23 -7.68
C CYS A 263 15.62 -26.07 -8.68
N GLY A 264 15.44 -26.31 -9.99
CA GLY A 264 15.74 -25.34 -11.05
C GLY A 264 17.17 -24.81 -10.94
N TRP A 265 17.34 -23.49 -11.04
CA TRP A 265 18.62 -22.78 -10.87
C TRP A 265 19.13 -22.74 -9.41
N GLY A 266 18.50 -23.47 -8.49
CA GLY A 266 18.97 -23.59 -7.11
C GLY A 266 18.64 -22.39 -6.22
N THR A 267 17.70 -21.53 -6.62
CA THR A 267 17.39 -20.30 -5.90
C THR A 267 16.87 -20.58 -4.48
N LEU A 268 16.01 -21.59 -4.30
CA LEU A 268 15.58 -22.03 -2.96
C LEU A 268 16.75 -22.63 -2.18
N ALA A 269 17.55 -23.50 -2.81
CA ALA A 269 18.72 -24.09 -2.15
C ALA A 269 19.67 -23.03 -1.60
N LYS A 270 19.98 -22.00 -2.40
CA LYS A 270 20.76 -20.84 -1.95
C LYS A 270 20.06 -20.09 -0.82
N PHE A 271 18.78 -19.77 -0.99
CA PHE A 271 18.02 -18.99 -0.02
C PHE A 271 17.92 -19.68 1.35
N ALA A 272 17.60 -20.97 1.36
CA ALA A 272 17.55 -21.79 2.57
C ALA A 272 18.94 -21.92 3.23
N SER A 273 20.00 -22.12 2.44
CA SER A 273 21.35 -22.23 2.98
C SER A 273 21.80 -20.93 3.65
N VAL A 274 21.59 -19.78 3.00
CA VAL A 274 22.08 -18.48 3.46
C VAL A 274 21.24 -17.93 4.63
N ASN A 275 19.91 -18.02 4.55
CA ASN A 275 19.04 -17.36 5.52
C ASN A 275 18.63 -18.26 6.68
N TYR A 276 18.65 -19.59 6.49
CA TYR A 276 18.23 -20.56 7.49
C TYR A 276 19.36 -21.49 7.93
N GLY A 277 20.54 -21.45 7.30
CA GLY A 277 21.67 -22.32 7.65
C GLY A 277 21.43 -23.80 7.33
N ALA A 278 20.58 -24.10 6.34
CA ALA A 278 20.24 -25.46 5.95
C ALA A 278 21.30 -26.08 5.01
N LYS A 279 21.43 -27.41 5.07
CA LYS A 279 22.28 -28.21 4.19
C LYS A 279 21.43 -28.79 3.07
N VAL A 280 21.46 -28.15 1.90
CA VAL A 280 20.52 -28.43 0.82
C VAL A 280 21.12 -29.36 -0.23
N THR A 281 20.44 -30.46 -0.50
CA THR A 281 20.65 -31.28 -1.70
C THR A 281 19.59 -30.89 -2.73
N GLY A 282 19.98 -30.15 -3.77
CA GLY A 282 19.09 -29.80 -4.89
C GLY A 282 19.22 -30.80 -6.04
N ILE A 283 18.11 -31.13 -6.69
CA ILE A 283 18.11 -32.08 -7.81
C ILE A 283 17.36 -31.50 -9.01
N THR A 284 17.99 -31.51 -10.17
CA THR A 284 17.40 -31.08 -11.45
C THR A 284 17.94 -31.92 -12.61
N LEU A 285 17.20 -31.99 -13.72
CA LEU A 285 17.67 -32.59 -14.97
C LEU A 285 18.48 -31.61 -15.84
N GLY A 286 18.41 -30.30 -15.56
CA GLY A 286 19.09 -29.27 -16.34
C GLY A 286 20.58 -29.16 -16.02
N ARG A 287 21.43 -29.41 -17.01
CA ARG A 287 22.90 -29.30 -16.85
C ARG A 287 23.33 -27.86 -16.58
N ASN A 288 22.74 -26.91 -17.31
CA ASN A 288 23.02 -25.48 -17.15
C ASN A 288 22.53 -24.95 -15.80
N GLN A 289 21.31 -25.35 -15.39
CA GLN A 289 20.76 -25.06 -14.07
C GLN A 289 21.64 -25.56 -12.93
N THR A 290 22.15 -26.80 -13.04
CA THR A 290 23.06 -27.39 -12.06
C THR A 290 24.37 -26.60 -11.95
N LYS A 291 24.96 -26.23 -13.09
CA LYS A 291 26.19 -25.42 -13.12
C LYS A 291 25.95 -24.04 -12.51
N TRP A 292 24.85 -23.37 -12.88
CA TRP A 292 24.46 -22.06 -12.38
C TRP A 292 24.27 -22.08 -10.86
N GLY A 293 23.47 -23.02 -10.36
CA GLY A 293 23.13 -23.07 -8.95
C GLY A 293 24.32 -23.40 -8.06
N ASN A 294 25.20 -24.33 -8.47
CA ASN A 294 26.44 -24.63 -7.72
C ASN A 294 27.41 -23.44 -7.71
N GLU A 295 27.56 -22.72 -8.83
CA GLU A 295 28.38 -21.50 -8.87
C GLU A 295 27.80 -20.41 -7.95
N THR A 296 26.47 -20.30 -7.92
CA THR A 296 25.76 -19.35 -7.05
C THR A 296 25.93 -19.68 -5.57
N LEU A 297 25.91 -20.96 -5.19
CA LEU A 297 26.19 -21.43 -3.83
C LEU A 297 27.64 -21.12 -3.44
N ARG A 298 28.60 -21.45 -4.31
CA ARG A 298 30.04 -21.18 -4.10
C ARG A 298 30.33 -19.70 -3.87
N ARG A 299 29.76 -18.81 -4.70
CA ARG A 299 29.91 -17.35 -4.55
C ARG A 299 29.28 -16.80 -3.27
N ALA A 300 28.22 -17.46 -2.78
CA ALA A 300 27.60 -17.10 -1.51
C ALA A 300 28.35 -17.66 -0.29
N GLY A 301 29.49 -18.34 -0.49
CA GLY A 301 30.27 -18.96 0.58
C GLY A 301 29.63 -20.22 1.19
N VAL A 302 28.65 -20.82 0.49
CA VAL A 302 27.97 -22.04 0.95
C VAL A 302 28.74 -23.27 0.47
N THR A 303 29.26 -24.06 1.41
CA THR A 303 30.03 -25.29 1.14
C THR A 303 29.24 -26.57 1.35
N ASP A 304 28.22 -26.52 2.20
CA ASP A 304 27.53 -27.71 2.72
C ASP A 304 26.25 -28.06 1.94
N SER A 305 25.98 -27.32 0.86
CA SER A 305 24.84 -27.51 -0.04
C SER A 305 25.33 -27.78 -1.46
N GLN A 306 24.68 -28.69 -2.16
CA GLN A 306 25.07 -29.12 -3.50
C GLN A 306 23.86 -29.37 -4.39
N ILE A 307 23.99 -29.05 -5.67
CA ILE A 307 22.98 -29.35 -6.69
C ILE A 307 23.50 -30.45 -7.61
N HIS A 308 22.66 -31.44 -7.87
CA HIS A 308 22.98 -32.57 -8.73
C HIS A 308 22.13 -32.59 -9.99
N CYS A 309 22.80 -32.86 -11.11
CA CYS A 309 22.16 -33.09 -12.39
C CYS A 309 21.76 -34.57 -12.50
N MET A 310 20.57 -34.93 -12.03
CA MET A 310 20.08 -36.31 -12.05
C MET A 310 18.55 -36.39 -12.08
N ASP A 311 18.05 -37.56 -12.43
CA ASP A 311 16.63 -37.86 -12.37
C ASP A 311 16.17 -38.09 -10.92
N TYR A 312 14.95 -37.68 -10.58
CA TYR A 312 14.40 -37.87 -9.23
C TYR A 312 14.27 -39.36 -8.85
N ARG A 313 14.24 -40.28 -9.83
CA ARG A 313 14.21 -41.72 -9.57
C ARG A 313 15.53 -42.23 -9.01
N ASP A 314 16.63 -41.51 -9.27
CA ASP A 314 17.99 -41.87 -8.90
C ASP A 314 18.52 -41.04 -7.70
N MET A 315 17.64 -40.32 -6.98
CA MET A 315 18.02 -39.49 -5.84
C MET A 315 18.76 -40.30 -4.75
N PRO A 316 19.73 -39.70 -4.05
CA PRO A 316 20.41 -40.34 -2.94
C PRO A 316 19.40 -40.85 -1.90
N LYS A 317 19.48 -42.14 -1.57
CA LYS A 317 18.60 -42.77 -0.55
C LYS A 317 19.06 -42.45 0.88
N ALA A 318 19.29 -41.17 1.14
CA ALA A 318 19.57 -40.64 2.47
C ALA A 318 18.26 -40.24 3.16
N LYS A 319 18.34 -40.02 4.47
CA LYS A 319 17.26 -39.38 5.22
C LYS A 319 17.44 -37.87 5.24
N TYR A 320 16.34 -37.15 5.13
CA TYR A 320 16.28 -35.70 5.14
C TYR A 320 15.27 -35.20 6.17
N ASP A 321 15.62 -34.13 6.89
CA ASP A 321 14.72 -33.47 7.83
C ASP A 321 13.53 -32.85 7.09
N LYS A 322 13.80 -32.27 5.92
CA LYS A 322 12.81 -31.57 5.09
C LYS A 322 12.91 -31.99 3.62
N ILE A 323 11.75 -32.01 2.95
CA ILE A 323 11.68 -32.22 1.50
C ILE A 323 10.82 -31.13 0.86
N THR A 324 11.29 -30.52 -0.22
CA THR A 324 10.50 -29.60 -1.05
C THR A 324 10.37 -30.15 -2.47
N CYS A 325 9.21 -29.94 -3.08
CA CYS A 325 8.98 -30.20 -4.50
C CYS A 325 8.08 -29.09 -5.01
N LEU A 326 8.64 -28.16 -5.81
CA LEU A 326 7.94 -26.95 -6.22
C LEU A 326 7.70 -26.96 -7.73
N GLU A 327 6.45 -27.22 -8.12
CA GLU A 327 5.97 -27.27 -9.51
C GLU A 327 6.81 -28.20 -10.42
N MET A 328 7.24 -29.34 -9.86
CA MET A 328 7.88 -30.43 -10.60
C MET A 328 6.96 -31.64 -10.76
N ALA A 329 6.15 -31.95 -9.74
CA ALA A 329 5.37 -33.18 -9.66
C ALA A 329 4.30 -33.32 -10.77
N GLU A 330 3.93 -32.23 -11.44
CA GLU A 330 3.10 -32.17 -12.64
C GLU A 330 3.67 -33.02 -13.79
N HIS A 331 5.00 -33.20 -13.81
CA HIS A 331 5.75 -33.94 -14.84
C HIS A 331 6.03 -35.40 -14.48
N VAL A 332 5.66 -35.84 -13.26
CA VAL A 332 5.90 -37.24 -12.83
C VAL A 332 4.99 -38.22 -13.57
N GLY A 333 3.79 -37.76 -13.91
CA GLY A 333 2.73 -38.52 -14.57
C GLY A 333 1.76 -39.22 -13.61
N ILE A 334 0.49 -39.28 -14.01
CA ILE A 334 -0.63 -39.63 -13.12
C ILE A 334 -0.52 -41.04 -12.54
N PHE A 335 0.04 -41.99 -13.30
CA PHE A 335 0.22 -43.37 -12.86
C PHE A 335 1.44 -43.56 -11.93
N LYS A 336 2.40 -42.62 -11.96
CA LYS A 336 3.68 -42.73 -11.23
C LYS A 336 3.70 -41.88 -9.94
N ILE A 337 2.86 -40.86 -9.83
CA ILE A 337 2.89 -39.88 -8.72
C ILE A 337 2.78 -40.51 -7.33
N THR A 338 2.00 -41.59 -7.16
CA THR A 338 1.90 -42.28 -5.85
C THR A 338 3.22 -42.94 -5.47
N ASN A 339 3.96 -43.50 -6.43
CA ASN A 339 5.27 -44.12 -6.16
C ASN A 339 6.34 -43.07 -5.88
N PHE A 340 6.31 -41.93 -6.59
CA PHE A 340 7.14 -40.78 -6.26
C PHE A 340 6.90 -40.29 -4.83
N LEU A 341 5.64 -40.13 -4.42
CA LEU A 341 5.29 -39.72 -3.06
C LEU A 341 5.74 -40.75 -2.01
N ARG A 342 5.71 -42.06 -2.31
CA ARG A 342 6.28 -43.09 -1.42
C ARG A 342 7.79 -42.96 -1.30
N GLN A 343 8.49 -42.75 -2.41
CA GLN A 343 9.94 -42.53 -2.40
C GLN A 343 10.31 -41.33 -1.52
N CYS A 344 9.63 -40.19 -1.68
CA CYS A 344 9.83 -39.02 -0.82
C CYS A 344 9.57 -39.35 0.66
N ARG A 345 8.50 -40.09 0.96
CA ARG A 345 8.16 -40.47 2.34
C ARG A 345 9.24 -41.35 2.96
N ASP A 346 9.77 -42.28 2.18
CA ASP A 346 10.79 -43.22 2.64
C ASP A 346 12.16 -42.53 2.84
N MET A 347 12.40 -41.38 2.20
CA MET A 347 13.59 -40.53 2.40
C MET A 347 13.39 -39.42 3.44
N LEU A 348 12.16 -39.16 3.89
CA LEU A 348 11.93 -38.20 4.96
C LEU A 348 12.27 -38.82 6.33
N GLU A 349 12.76 -38.02 7.27
CA GLU A 349 12.80 -38.37 8.69
C GLU A 349 11.40 -38.54 9.28
N ASP A 350 11.27 -39.26 10.40
CA ASP A 350 9.95 -39.57 10.99
C ASP A 350 9.21 -38.32 11.50
N ASP A 351 9.93 -37.34 12.01
CA ASP A 351 9.46 -36.01 12.43
C ASP A 351 9.63 -34.94 11.33
N GLY A 352 10.07 -35.35 10.14
CA GLY A 352 10.30 -34.46 9.01
C GLY A 352 9.01 -33.90 8.40
N VAL A 353 9.18 -32.88 7.55
CA VAL A 353 8.07 -32.22 6.84
C VAL A 353 8.38 -32.15 5.34
N MET A 354 7.39 -32.52 4.52
CA MET A 354 7.43 -32.30 3.08
C MET A 354 6.52 -31.14 2.68
N HIS A 355 6.99 -30.30 1.76
CA HIS A 355 6.19 -29.25 1.14
C HIS A 355 6.11 -29.46 -0.37
N LEU A 356 4.88 -29.66 -0.85
CA LEU A 356 4.55 -29.89 -2.25
C LEU A 356 3.79 -28.68 -2.79
N GLN A 357 4.40 -27.94 -3.73
CA GLN A 357 3.70 -26.91 -4.50
C GLN A 357 3.40 -27.48 -5.89
N ILE A 358 2.15 -27.43 -6.33
CA ILE A 358 1.71 -28.12 -7.54
C ILE A 358 0.51 -27.41 -8.20
N ALA A 359 0.58 -27.23 -9.52
CA ALA A 359 -0.51 -26.75 -10.35
C ALA A 359 -1.61 -27.81 -10.48
N GLY A 360 -2.87 -27.38 -10.51
CA GLY A 360 -4.02 -28.27 -10.63
C GLY A 360 -5.17 -27.64 -11.38
N ILE A 361 -6.00 -28.47 -11.98
CA ILE A 361 -7.17 -28.05 -12.79
C ILE A 361 -8.46 -28.20 -11.99
N ARG A 362 -9.47 -27.37 -12.25
CA ARG A 362 -10.77 -27.52 -11.58
C ARG A 362 -11.47 -28.82 -11.99
N GLN A 363 -12.16 -29.45 -11.03
CA GLN A 363 -12.89 -30.70 -11.27
C GLN A 363 -14.19 -30.49 -12.07
N ALA A 364 -14.91 -29.41 -11.77
CA ALA A 364 -16.06 -28.97 -12.55
C ALA A 364 -15.57 -28.20 -13.79
N TRP A 365 -15.07 -28.95 -14.77
CA TRP A 365 -14.41 -28.39 -15.94
C TRP A 365 -15.41 -27.83 -16.96
N GLN A 366 -14.99 -26.80 -17.68
CA GLN A 366 -15.67 -26.21 -18.83
C GLN A 366 -14.93 -26.59 -20.13
N TYR A 367 -15.62 -26.56 -21.28
CA TYR A 367 -14.97 -26.91 -22.56
C TYR A 367 -13.76 -26.02 -22.86
N GLU A 368 -13.76 -24.78 -22.36
CA GLU A 368 -12.59 -23.90 -22.45
C GLU A 368 -11.35 -24.46 -21.73
N ASP A 369 -11.52 -25.13 -20.59
CA ASP A 369 -10.39 -25.68 -19.83
C ASP A 369 -9.76 -26.85 -20.58
N LEU A 370 -10.58 -27.68 -21.24
CA LEU A 370 -10.09 -28.78 -22.07
C LEU A 370 -9.35 -28.27 -23.31
N VAL A 371 -9.91 -27.27 -24.00
CA VAL A 371 -9.24 -26.64 -25.14
C VAL A 371 -7.92 -26.00 -24.72
N TRP A 372 -7.90 -25.35 -23.56
CA TRP A 372 -6.68 -24.77 -22.99
C TRP A 372 -5.66 -25.85 -22.58
N GLY A 373 -6.08 -26.92 -21.90
CA GLY A 373 -5.21 -28.04 -21.53
C GLY A 373 -4.58 -28.73 -22.74
N LEU A 374 -5.33 -28.89 -23.83
CA LEU A 374 -4.80 -29.44 -25.08
C LEU A 374 -3.85 -28.46 -25.79
N PHE A 375 -4.08 -27.15 -25.69
CA PHE A 375 -3.11 -26.14 -26.13
C PHE A 375 -1.80 -26.26 -25.32
N MET A 376 -1.90 -26.37 -23.99
CA MET A 376 -0.76 -26.53 -23.11
C MET A 376 0.06 -27.76 -23.49
N ASN A 377 -0.59 -28.93 -23.64
CA ASN A 377 0.08 -30.16 -24.04
C ASN A 377 0.73 -30.07 -25.43
N LYS A 378 0.07 -29.43 -26.41
CA LYS A 378 0.57 -29.35 -27.78
C LYS A 378 1.74 -28.39 -27.98
N TYR A 379 1.73 -27.25 -27.28
CA TYR A 379 2.64 -26.13 -27.58
C TYR A 379 3.59 -25.75 -26.45
N VAL A 380 3.23 -26.02 -25.18
CA VAL A 380 3.97 -25.53 -24.01
C VAL A 380 4.60 -26.69 -23.25
N PHE A 381 3.80 -27.60 -22.68
CA PHE A 381 4.25 -28.73 -21.86
C PHE A 381 3.73 -30.08 -22.40
N PRO A 382 4.37 -30.64 -23.45
CA PRO A 382 4.12 -32.02 -23.86
C PRO A 382 4.36 -32.98 -22.69
N GLY A 383 3.49 -33.98 -22.52
CA GLY A 383 3.66 -35.03 -21.51
C GLY A 383 3.30 -34.67 -20.05
N ALA A 384 2.96 -33.41 -19.73
CA ALA A 384 2.54 -33.02 -18.37
C ALA A 384 1.08 -33.43 -18.06
N ASP A 385 0.86 -34.71 -17.74
CA ASP A 385 -0.46 -35.29 -17.48
C ASP A 385 -0.83 -35.42 -15.99
N ALA A 386 0.09 -35.12 -15.07
CA ALA A 386 -0.20 -35.21 -13.63
C ALA A 386 -0.96 -34.00 -13.07
N SER A 387 -1.16 -32.95 -13.89
CA SER A 387 -2.00 -31.78 -13.57
C SER A 387 -3.47 -32.19 -13.39
N THR A 388 -3.88 -32.43 -12.15
CA THR A 388 -5.19 -32.99 -11.81
C THR A 388 -5.96 -32.11 -10.82
N PRO A 389 -7.26 -32.37 -10.56
CA PRO A 389 -7.98 -31.70 -9.48
C PRO A 389 -7.40 -32.02 -8.10
N LEU A 390 -7.54 -31.07 -7.16
CA LEU A 390 -6.99 -31.20 -5.79
C LEU A 390 -7.33 -32.53 -5.12
N ALA A 391 -8.56 -33.03 -5.27
CA ALA A 391 -9.00 -34.29 -4.67
C ALA A 391 -8.12 -35.49 -5.07
N TYR A 392 -7.55 -35.47 -6.28
CA TYR A 392 -6.67 -36.53 -6.76
C TYR A 392 -5.32 -36.45 -6.06
N TYR A 393 -4.73 -35.26 -5.92
CA TYR A 393 -3.50 -35.06 -5.15
C TYR A 393 -3.62 -35.50 -3.70
N ILE A 394 -4.71 -35.13 -3.02
CA ILE A 394 -4.97 -35.60 -1.66
C ILE A 394 -5.05 -37.13 -1.63
N GLY A 395 -5.80 -37.73 -2.55
CA GLY A 395 -5.87 -39.19 -2.67
C GLY A 395 -4.52 -39.86 -2.97
N PHE A 396 -3.65 -39.24 -3.77
CA PHE A 396 -2.29 -39.75 -4.03
C PHE A 396 -1.42 -39.69 -2.78
N CYS A 397 -1.47 -38.57 -2.03
CA CYS A 397 -0.77 -38.40 -0.76
C CYS A 397 -1.22 -39.45 0.27
N GLU A 398 -2.52 -39.61 0.48
CA GLU A 398 -3.08 -40.57 1.44
C GLU A 398 -2.73 -42.03 1.06
N ARG A 399 -2.86 -42.41 -0.22
CA ARG A 399 -2.45 -43.75 -0.71
C ARG A 399 -0.95 -44.01 -0.59
N ALA A 400 -0.15 -42.96 -0.60
CA ALA A 400 1.28 -43.01 -0.32
C ALA A 400 1.59 -42.94 1.18
N GLY A 401 0.61 -42.94 2.08
CA GLY A 401 0.79 -42.97 3.53
C GLY A 401 1.21 -41.64 4.16
N TRP A 402 0.87 -40.53 3.52
CA TRP A 402 1.04 -39.19 4.07
C TRP A 402 -0.19 -38.75 4.86
N GLU A 403 0.03 -37.92 5.88
CA GLU A 403 -0.99 -37.11 6.53
C GLU A 403 -0.90 -35.69 5.96
N VAL A 404 -2.03 -35.17 5.47
CA VAL A 404 -2.12 -33.80 4.95
C VAL A 404 -2.31 -32.83 6.10
N LYS A 405 -1.29 -32.03 6.38
CA LYS A 405 -1.31 -31.06 7.48
C LYS A 405 -2.03 -29.77 7.12
N SER A 406 -1.82 -29.27 5.91
CA SER A 406 -2.46 -28.06 5.39
C SER A 406 -2.46 -28.02 3.87
N VAL A 407 -3.42 -27.30 3.30
CA VAL A 407 -3.51 -27.00 1.87
C VAL A 407 -3.84 -25.52 1.72
N ASP A 408 -3.01 -24.79 0.99
CA ASP A 408 -3.26 -23.40 0.61
C ASP A 408 -3.45 -23.30 -0.90
N THR A 409 -4.53 -22.65 -1.33
CA THR A 409 -4.77 -22.39 -2.76
C THR A 409 -4.19 -21.03 -3.13
N ILE A 410 -3.22 -21.01 -4.05
CA ILE A 410 -2.43 -19.83 -4.39
C ILE A 410 -2.64 -19.34 -5.84
N GLY A 411 -3.73 -19.73 -6.51
CA GLY A 411 -4.00 -19.37 -7.91
C GLY A 411 -3.95 -17.87 -8.24
N VAL A 412 -4.39 -17.01 -7.32
CA VAL A 412 -4.29 -15.54 -7.51
C VAL A 412 -2.84 -15.03 -7.42
N HIS A 413 -2.02 -15.66 -6.58
CA HIS A 413 -0.59 -15.35 -6.49
C HIS A 413 0.12 -15.85 -7.76
N TYR A 414 -0.30 -17.02 -8.27
CA TYR A 414 0.23 -17.57 -9.50
C TYR A 414 -0.09 -16.69 -10.71
N SER A 415 -1.34 -16.23 -10.81
CA SER A 415 -1.75 -15.24 -11.81
C SER A 415 -0.93 -13.96 -11.71
N ALA A 416 -0.73 -13.46 -10.50
CA ALA A 416 0.07 -12.29 -10.26
C ALA A 416 1.51 -12.49 -10.78
N THR A 417 2.15 -13.62 -10.49
CA THR A 417 3.48 -13.95 -11.01
C THR A 417 3.52 -14.03 -12.53
N ILE A 418 2.61 -14.80 -13.14
CA ILE A 418 2.55 -14.99 -14.60
C ILE A 418 2.28 -13.66 -15.32
N TRP A 419 1.49 -12.75 -14.72
CA TRP A 419 1.26 -11.43 -15.28
C TRP A 419 2.55 -10.60 -15.38
N ARG A 420 3.46 -10.71 -14.40
CA ARG A 420 4.78 -10.06 -14.50
C ARG A 420 5.65 -10.73 -15.57
N TRP A 421 5.59 -12.06 -15.67
CA TRP A 421 6.25 -12.80 -16.75
C TRP A 421 5.75 -12.35 -18.13
N TYR A 422 4.44 -12.17 -18.30
CA TYR A 422 3.83 -11.66 -19.53
C TYR A 422 4.41 -10.30 -19.92
N ARG A 423 4.47 -9.35 -18.97
CA ARG A 423 5.04 -8.02 -19.24
C ARG A 423 6.53 -8.06 -19.57
N ASN A 424 7.29 -8.88 -18.86
CA ASN A 424 8.71 -9.08 -19.15
C ASN A 424 8.91 -9.67 -20.56
N TRP A 425 8.09 -10.64 -20.94
CA TRP A 425 8.10 -11.23 -22.27
C TRP A 425 7.83 -10.21 -23.37
N LEU A 426 6.79 -9.37 -23.19
CA LEU A 426 6.49 -8.28 -24.13
C LEU A 426 7.64 -7.26 -24.26
N ALA A 427 8.28 -6.90 -23.14
CA ALA A 427 9.42 -5.97 -23.15
C ALA A 427 10.66 -6.50 -23.89
N ASN A 428 10.71 -7.81 -24.13
CA ASN A 428 11.80 -8.49 -24.82
C ASN A 428 11.42 -8.99 -26.22
N GLU A 429 10.32 -8.49 -26.82
CA GLU A 429 9.82 -8.94 -28.13
C GLU A 429 10.89 -8.92 -29.22
N ALA A 430 11.66 -7.83 -29.34
CA ALA A 430 12.68 -7.70 -30.37
C ALA A 430 13.78 -8.77 -30.25
N ASP A 431 14.27 -9.00 -29.03
CA ASP A 431 15.35 -9.94 -28.75
C ASP A 431 14.88 -11.40 -28.92
N VAL A 432 13.69 -11.71 -28.40
CA VAL A 432 13.07 -13.03 -28.52
C VAL A 432 12.79 -13.37 -29.99
N THR A 433 12.21 -12.43 -30.74
CA THR A 433 11.86 -12.65 -32.14
C THR A 433 13.10 -12.81 -33.01
N ALA A 434 14.16 -12.06 -32.73
CA ALA A 434 15.43 -12.20 -33.43
C ALA A 434 16.07 -13.59 -33.23
N LYS A 435 15.92 -14.19 -32.04
CA LYS A 435 16.55 -15.49 -31.72
C LYS A 435 15.67 -16.70 -31.99
N TYR A 436 14.38 -16.66 -31.64
CA TYR A 436 13.46 -17.81 -31.69
C TYR A 436 12.33 -17.66 -32.73
N GLY A 437 12.23 -16.50 -33.38
CA GLY A 437 11.25 -16.24 -34.42
C GLY A 437 9.87 -15.83 -33.91
N LEU A 438 9.10 -15.16 -34.78
CA LEU A 438 7.83 -14.53 -34.44
C LEU A 438 6.76 -15.53 -34.00
N ARG A 439 6.69 -16.70 -34.65
CA ARG A 439 5.70 -17.73 -34.32
C ARG A 439 5.86 -18.22 -32.88
N TRP A 440 7.10 -18.42 -32.42
CA TRP A 440 7.38 -18.83 -31.06
C TRP A 440 7.03 -17.74 -30.05
N PHE A 441 7.40 -16.49 -30.36
CA PHE A 441 7.01 -15.32 -29.56
C PHE A 441 5.49 -15.25 -29.37
N LYS A 442 4.71 -15.43 -30.45
CA LYS A 442 3.23 -15.45 -30.41
C LYS A 442 2.67 -16.58 -29.53
N ILE A 443 3.24 -17.79 -29.61
CA ILE A 443 2.81 -18.93 -28.78
C ILE A 443 3.00 -18.61 -27.30
N TRP A 444 4.20 -18.14 -26.90
CA TRP A 444 4.49 -17.83 -25.50
C TRP A 444 3.69 -16.64 -24.97
N LYS A 445 3.50 -15.61 -25.82
CA LYS A 445 2.65 -14.46 -25.53
C LYS A 445 1.21 -14.88 -25.24
N TYR A 446 0.64 -15.79 -26.04
CA TYR A 446 -0.68 -16.36 -25.78
C TYR A 446 -0.71 -17.23 -24.53
N PHE A 447 0.31 -18.07 -24.32
CA PHE A 447 0.44 -18.90 -23.13
C PHE A 447 0.41 -18.06 -21.85
N LEU A 448 1.30 -17.08 -21.71
CA LEU A 448 1.40 -16.26 -20.51
C LEU A 448 0.10 -15.47 -20.25
N ALA A 449 -0.53 -14.94 -21.31
CA ALA A 449 -1.82 -14.26 -21.20
C ALA A 449 -2.95 -15.21 -20.74
N SER A 450 -3.13 -16.35 -21.42
CA SER A 450 -4.18 -17.31 -21.08
C SER A 450 -3.97 -17.98 -19.72
N ALA A 451 -2.73 -18.23 -19.31
CA ALA A 451 -2.37 -18.79 -18.00
C ALA A 451 -2.61 -17.78 -16.87
N THR A 452 -2.36 -16.48 -17.12
CA THR A 452 -2.73 -15.41 -16.17
C THR A 452 -4.23 -15.44 -15.87
N ILE A 453 -5.06 -15.60 -16.90
CA ILE A 453 -6.52 -15.67 -16.75
C ILE A 453 -6.93 -16.96 -16.02
N SER A 454 -6.45 -18.11 -16.50
CA SER A 454 -6.83 -19.44 -16.01
C SER A 454 -6.52 -19.63 -14.52
N SER A 455 -5.39 -19.09 -14.05
CA SER A 455 -4.99 -19.14 -12.64
C SER A 455 -5.79 -18.22 -11.73
N ARG A 456 -6.13 -17.01 -12.21
CA ARG A 456 -6.92 -16.05 -11.44
C ARG A 456 -8.36 -16.50 -11.20
N GLN A 457 -8.95 -17.17 -12.20
CA GLN A 457 -10.36 -17.60 -12.15
C GLN A 457 -10.54 -19.03 -11.61
N GLY A 458 -9.44 -19.72 -11.30
CA GLY A 458 -9.48 -21.07 -10.74
C GLY A 458 -9.68 -22.20 -11.76
N SER A 459 -9.59 -21.93 -13.07
CA SER A 459 -9.58 -22.99 -14.11
C SER A 459 -8.35 -23.89 -13.95
N ALA A 460 -7.18 -23.28 -13.80
CA ALA A 460 -5.90 -23.94 -13.55
C ALA A 460 -5.16 -23.19 -12.45
N THR A 461 -5.33 -23.64 -11.21
CA THR A 461 -4.79 -23.00 -10.00
C THR A 461 -3.47 -23.64 -9.57
N CYS A 462 -2.90 -23.19 -8.46
CA CYS A 462 -1.74 -23.81 -7.81
C CYS A 462 -2.02 -24.01 -6.32
N TYR A 463 -1.52 -25.11 -5.77
CA TYR A 463 -1.72 -25.53 -4.38
C TYR A 463 -0.37 -25.68 -3.68
N GLN A 464 -0.30 -25.25 -2.42
CA GLN A 464 0.79 -25.57 -1.51
C GLN A 464 0.27 -26.55 -0.46
N ILE A 465 0.83 -27.75 -0.43
CA ILE A 465 0.42 -28.86 0.43
C ILE A 465 1.57 -29.19 1.38
N THR A 466 1.32 -29.10 2.68
CA THR A 466 2.28 -29.51 3.70
C THR A 466 1.92 -30.91 4.19
N LEU A 467 2.89 -31.82 4.16
CA LEU A 467 2.72 -33.24 4.43
C LEU A 467 3.68 -33.69 5.54
N VAL A 468 3.20 -34.61 6.37
CA VAL A 468 4.01 -35.36 7.34
C VAL A 468 3.70 -36.84 7.19
N LYS A 469 4.57 -37.72 7.68
CA LYS A 469 4.27 -39.16 7.64
C LYS A 469 3.02 -39.47 8.46
N ASN A 470 2.15 -40.35 7.96
CA ASN A 470 1.02 -40.83 8.74
C ASN A 470 1.43 -42.05 9.58
N ILE A 471 2.23 -41.81 10.62
CA ILE A 471 2.67 -42.83 11.59
C ILE A 471 2.44 -42.34 13.02
N ASN A 472 2.38 -43.28 13.96
CA ASN A 472 2.07 -42.97 15.36
C ASN A 472 3.19 -42.20 16.07
N SER A 473 4.44 -42.30 15.60
CA SER A 473 5.61 -41.61 16.17
C SER A 473 5.68 -40.12 15.82
N VAL A 474 4.83 -39.61 14.91
CA VAL A 474 4.83 -38.19 14.54
C VAL A 474 4.23 -37.34 15.66
N HIS A 475 5.03 -36.45 16.22
CA HIS A 475 4.64 -35.51 17.28
C HIS A 475 3.81 -34.34 16.71
N ARG A 476 2.53 -34.58 16.45
CA ARG A 476 1.60 -33.61 15.83
C ARG A 476 1.51 -32.27 16.57
N ILE A 477 1.75 -32.27 17.88
CA ILE A 477 1.74 -31.05 18.70
C ILE A 477 2.79 -30.03 18.25
N ASP A 478 3.96 -30.49 17.77
CA ASP A 478 5.04 -29.61 17.31
C ASP A 478 4.67 -28.93 15.98
N GLY A 479 3.69 -29.47 15.27
CA GLY A 479 3.16 -28.91 14.03
C GLY A 479 2.21 -27.72 14.21
N VAL A 480 1.71 -27.44 15.42
CA VAL A 480 0.68 -26.41 15.66
C VAL A 480 1.19 -25.00 15.32
N ALA A 481 2.45 -24.70 15.64
CA ALA A 481 3.04 -23.37 15.41
C ALA A 481 3.10 -22.96 13.92
N THR A 482 3.08 -23.93 13.02
CA THR A 482 3.10 -23.72 11.55
C THR A 482 1.74 -23.87 10.89
N GLN A 483 0.66 -23.97 11.67
CA GLN A 483 -0.73 -23.86 11.16
C GLN A 483 -1.15 -22.38 11.08
N PHE A 484 -0.52 -21.63 10.19
CA PHE A 484 -0.63 -20.16 10.11
C PHE A 484 -2.06 -19.63 9.96
N ALA A 485 -2.95 -20.37 9.27
CA ALA A 485 -4.36 -20.01 9.16
C ALA A 485 -5.08 -19.98 10.53
N LEU A 486 -4.76 -20.93 11.43
CA LEU A 486 -5.34 -21.02 12.77
C LEU A 486 -4.73 -19.99 13.72
N SER A 487 -3.39 -19.82 13.69
CA SER A 487 -2.71 -18.85 14.55
C SER A 487 -3.15 -17.42 14.26
N THR A 488 -3.30 -17.07 12.98
CA THR A 488 -3.80 -15.75 12.56
C THR A 488 -5.23 -15.49 13.02
N ALA A 489 -6.12 -16.50 12.91
CA ALA A 489 -7.49 -16.39 13.40
C ALA A 489 -7.56 -16.21 14.92
N LEU A 490 -6.70 -16.91 15.66
CA LEU A 490 -6.61 -16.79 17.12
C LEU A 490 -6.10 -15.40 17.55
N GLU A 491 -5.05 -14.90 16.92
CA GLU A 491 -4.51 -13.56 17.20
C GLU A 491 -5.54 -12.46 16.89
N ALA A 492 -6.28 -12.57 15.78
CA ALA A 492 -7.37 -11.64 15.47
C ALA A 492 -8.44 -11.62 16.58
N ARG A 493 -8.80 -12.79 17.12
CA ARG A 493 -9.73 -12.90 18.25
C ARG A 493 -9.15 -12.26 19.53
N LEU A 494 -7.88 -12.50 19.83
CA LEU A 494 -7.21 -11.95 21.00
C LEU A 494 -7.09 -10.43 20.92
N LEU A 495 -6.81 -9.87 19.74
CA LEU A 495 -6.79 -8.42 19.51
C LEU A 495 -8.15 -7.77 19.79
N LEU A 496 -9.24 -8.37 19.31
CA LEU A 496 -10.60 -7.90 19.60
C LEU A 496 -10.92 -7.95 21.10
N ALA A 497 -10.56 -9.05 21.77
CA ALA A 497 -10.77 -9.22 23.20
C ALA A 497 -9.95 -8.19 24.02
N ARG A 498 -8.67 -7.99 23.68
CA ARG A 498 -7.81 -6.96 24.28
C ARG A 498 -8.40 -5.56 24.10
N GLY A 499 -8.95 -5.26 22.93
CA GLY A 499 -9.64 -3.99 22.65
C GLY A 499 -10.88 -3.79 23.54
N TYR A 500 -11.68 -4.84 23.73
CA TYR A 500 -12.86 -4.78 24.61
C TYR A 500 -12.48 -4.58 26.10
N VAL A 501 -11.48 -5.34 26.59
CA VAL A 501 -10.97 -5.19 27.96
C VAL A 501 -10.36 -3.80 28.18
N ALA A 502 -9.61 -3.29 27.21
CA ALA A 502 -9.05 -1.94 27.27
C ALA A 502 -10.16 -0.88 27.37
N ARG A 503 -11.26 -1.04 26.63
CA ARG A 503 -12.42 -0.13 26.71
C ARG A 503 -13.05 -0.14 28.10
N ILE A 504 -13.30 -1.30 28.70
CA ILE A 504 -13.86 -1.41 30.06
C ILE A 504 -12.92 -0.75 31.08
N ARG A 505 -11.62 -1.06 31.00
CA ARG A 505 -10.61 -0.49 31.90
C ARG A 505 -10.55 1.03 31.78
N ASN A 506 -10.55 1.56 30.57
CA ASN A 506 -10.56 3.00 30.33
C ASN A 506 -11.84 3.66 30.88
N GLU A 507 -12.99 3.02 30.73
CA GLU A 507 -14.25 3.53 31.30
C GLU A 507 -14.21 3.60 32.83
N ALA A 508 -13.68 2.55 33.47
CA ALA A 508 -13.50 2.52 34.92
C ALA A 508 -12.55 3.63 35.41
N LYS A 509 -11.43 3.85 34.70
CA LYS A 509 -10.51 4.96 35.00
C LYS A 509 -11.15 6.33 34.80
N ILE A 510 -11.93 6.53 33.74
CA ILE A 510 -12.64 7.80 33.53
C ILE A 510 -13.58 8.06 34.71
N LYS A 511 -14.36 7.05 35.12
CA LYS A 511 -15.26 7.13 36.28
C LYS A 511 -14.54 7.43 37.60
N GLN A 512 -13.30 6.98 37.76
CA GLN A 512 -12.49 7.28 38.95
C GLN A 512 -12.12 8.77 39.06
N HIS A 513 -11.95 9.45 37.93
CA HIS A 513 -11.58 10.87 37.88
C HIS A 513 -12.75 11.82 37.57
N GLY A 514 -13.96 11.30 37.37
CA GLY A 514 -15.16 12.11 37.07
C GLY A 514 -16.11 11.42 36.10
N GLY A 515 -16.91 12.20 35.38
CA GLY A 515 -17.84 11.72 34.36
C GLY A 515 -17.29 11.75 32.94
N ARG A 516 -18.19 11.46 31.99
CA ARG A 516 -18.02 11.73 30.55
C ARG A 516 -18.66 13.08 30.22
N ALA A 517 -18.10 13.80 29.27
CA ALA A 517 -18.77 14.96 28.70
C ALA A 517 -19.84 14.51 27.68
N PRO A 518 -20.81 15.37 27.30
CA PRO A 518 -21.70 15.10 26.18
C PRO A 518 -20.92 14.73 24.91
N GLN A 519 -21.30 13.61 24.28
CA GLN A 519 -20.57 13.09 23.13
C GLN A 519 -21.12 13.63 21.81
N TYR A 520 -20.25 14.07 20.92
CA TYR A 520 -20.59 14.38 19.54
C TYR A 520 -20.99 13.08 18.80
N GLY A 521 -22.29 12.93 18.53
CA GLY A 521 -22.86 11.82 17.75
C GLY A 521 -22.74 12.04 16.24
N GLY A 522 -22.83 10.96 15.47
CA GLY A 522 -22.82 11.00 14.00
C GLY A 522 -23.17 9.66 13.36
N ARG A 523 -23.48 9.66 12.05
CA ARG A 523 -23.85 8.45 11.29
C ARG A 523 -22.66 7.57 10.93
N LEU A 524 -21.45 8.13 10.90
CA LEU A 524 -20.24 7.41 10.51
C LEU A 524 -19.51 6.83 11.73
N PRO A 525 -18.96 5.61 11.63
CA PRO A 525 -18.26 4.97 12.75
C PRO A 525 -16.94 5.68 13.10
N LEU A 526 -16.38 5.36 14.27
CA LEU A 526 -15.09 5.88 14.77
C LEU A 526 -15.01 7.41 14.86
N GLY A 527 -16.17 8.07 14.91
CA GLY A 527 -16.34 9.52 14.98
C GLY A 527 -15.88 10.27 13.73
N LEU A 528 -15.86 9.59 12.57
CA LEU A 528 -15.56 10.21 11.27
C LEU A 528 -16.56 11.31 10.88
N SER A 529 -17.78 11.29 11.42
CA SER A 529 -18.74 12.39 11.19
C SER A 529 -18.20 13.74 11.65
N PHE A 530 -17.57 13.81 12.82
CA PHE A 530 -16.99 15.07 13.31
C PHE A 530 -15.94 15.64 12.34
N LEU A 531 -15.10 14.77 11.75
CA LEU A 531 -14.09 15.20 10.78
C LEU A 531 -14.71 15.71 9.47
N VAL A 532 -15.74 15.03 8.97
CA VAL A 532 -16.44 15.46 7.75
C VAL A 532 -17.14 16.79 7.97
N ASP A 533 -17.88 16.91 9.08
CA ASP A 533 -18.63 18.12 9.40
C ASP A 533 -17.68 19.30 9.66
N PHE A 534 -16.58 19.06 10.40
CA PHE A 534 -15.55 20.08 10.61
C PHE A 534 -14.85 20.47 9.32
N ARG A 535 -14.52 19.52 8.43
CA ARG A 535 -13.95 19.82 7.11
C ARG A 535 -14.89 20.69 6.30
N ASN A 536 -16.17 20.33 6.24
CA ASN A 536 -17.17 21.12 5.50
C ASN A 536 -17.27 22.53 6.06
N ALA A 537 -17.27 22.70 7.38
CA ALA A 537 -17.24 24.00 8.02
C ALA A 537 -15.97 24.81 7.70
N VAL A 538 -14.80 24.17 7.62
CA VAL A 538 -13.56 24.83 7.20
C VAL A 538 -13.61 25.23 5.72
N THR A 539 -14.16 24.38 4.85
CA THR A 539 -14.27 24.66 3.41
C THR A 539 -15.27 25.78 3.10
N ASN A 540 -16.30 25.94 3.94
CA ASN A 540 -17.33 26.96 3.78
C ASN A 540 -17.07 28.24 4.63
N ASP A 541 -15.90 28.37 5.26
CA ASP A 541 -15.56 29.47 6.18
C ASP A 541 -16.52 29.62 7.39
N GLU A 542 -17.19 28.54 7.79
CA GLU A 542 -18.16 28.47 8.90
C GLU A 542 -17.57 27.86 10.18
N THR A 543 -16.25 27.89 10.36
CA THR A 543 -15.58 27.20 11.49
C THR A 543 -16.10 27.66 12.85
N LEU A 544 -16.28 28.97 13.05
CA LEU A 544 -16.80 29.51 14.31
C LEU A 544 -18.23 29.03 14.59
N LYS A 545 -19.09 29.13 13.58
CA LYS A 545 -20.48 28.67 13.63
C LYS A 545 -20.55 27.19 13.97
N PHE A 546 -19.72 26.35 13.35
CA PHE A 546 -19.63 24.92 13.67
C PHE A 546 -19.31 24.66 15.14
N TRP A 547 -18.33 25.36 15.71
CA TRP A 547 -17.98 25.20 17.13
C TRP A 547 -19.12 25.67 18.05
N ASN A 548 -19.71 26.82 17.77
CA ASN A 548 -20.83 27.34 18.55
C ASN A 548 -22.04 26.39 18.48
N ASP A 549 -22.47 26.02 17.28
CA ASP A 549 -23.59 25.11 17.04
C ASP A 549 -23.34 23.74 17.68
N THR A 550 -22.09 23.27 17.70
CA THR A 550 -21.70 22.03 18.38
C THR A 550 -21.94 22.13 19.89
N PHE A 551 -21.49 23.20 20.53
CA PHE A 551 -21.72 23.39 21.96
C PHE A 551 -23.20 23.61 22.26
N MET A 552 -23.89 24.46 21.50
CA MET A 552 -25.32 24.73 21.67
C MET A 552 -26.19 23.48 21.49
N ARG A 553 -25.79 22.56 20.61
CA ARG A 553 -26.50 21.28 20.40
C ARG A 553 -26.24 20.28 21.52
N LEU A 554 -25.03 20.23 22.05
CA LEU A 554 -24.60 19.19 23.01
C LEU A 554 -24.76 19.61 24.48
N CYS A 555 -24.69 20.91 24.76
CA CYS A 555 -24.82 21.49 26.09
C CYS A 555 -26.25 22.03 26.23
N LYS A 556 -26.99 21.55 27.25
CA LYS A 556 -28.46 21.65 27.30
C LYS A 556 -29.01 23.06 27.56
N SER A 557 -28.20 23.99 28.08
CA SER A 557 -28.60 25.37 28.39
C SER A 557 -27.45 26.35 28.13
N HIS A 558 -27.76 27.66 28.02
CA HIS A 558 -26.75 28.72 27.96
C HIS A 558 -25.85 28.75 29.22
N ASP A 559 -26.37 28.29 30.37
CA ASP A 559 -25.61 28.18 31.63
C ASP A 559 -24.75 26.90 31.71
N SER A 560 -24.90 25.98 30.75
CA SER A 560 -24.11 24.76 30.70
C SER A 560 -22.68 25.10 30.23
N PRO A 561 -21.65 24.53 30.87
CA PRO A 561 -20.27 24.75 30.43
C PRO A 561 -20.10 24.20 29.02
N TYR A 562 -19.47 24.99 28.15
CA TYR A 562 -19.17 24.59 26.77
C TYR A 562 -18.07 23.54 26.79
N THR A 563 -18.42 22.29 27.07
CA THR A 563 -17.50 21.15 27.13
C THR A 563 -18.19 19.91 26.60
N ALA A 564 -17.55 19.25 25.65
CA ALA A 564 -18.04 18.04 25.00
C ALA A 564 -16.87 17.10 24.68
N GLU A 565 -17.16 15.88 24.27
CA GLU A 565 -16.14 14.94 23.79
C GLU A 565 -16.53 14.33 22.44
N THR A 566 -15.52 13.94 21.67
CA THR A 566 -15.68 13.27 20.40
C THR A 566 -14.65 12.15 20.27
N THR A 567 -14.78 11.35 19.23
CA THR A 567 -13.78 10.34 18.86
C THR A 567 -13.22 10.69 17.50
N ILE A 568 -11.91 10.73 17.35
CA ILE A 568 -11.25 10.94 16.06
C ILE A 568 -10.34 9.75 15.81
N ALA A 569 -10.65 8.95 14.79
CA ALA A 569 -9.92 7.73 14.45
C ALA A 569 -9.75 6.78 15.66
N GLY A 570 -10.82 6.62 16.46
CA GLY A 570 -10.80 5.78 17.66
C GLY A 570 -10.18 6.42 18.91
N GLN A 571 -9.59 7.62 18.82
CA GLN A 571 -9.03 8.34 19.96
C GLN A 571 -10.04 9.31 20.57
N ARG A 572 -10.22 9.28 21.89
CA ARG A 572 -11.05 10.24 22.62
C ARG A 572 -10.40 11.62 22.58
N ILE A 573 -11.20 12.63 22.22
CA ILE A 573 -10.81 14.04 22.21
C ILE A 573 -11.85 14.82 23.00
N ILE A 574 -11.39 15.71 23.88
CA ILE A 574 -12.25 16.65 24.62
C ILE A 574 -12.20 17.99 23.92
N ILE A 575 -13.33 18.64 23.80
CA ILE A 575 -13.46 19.99 23.25
C ILE A 575 -14.08 20.91 24.30
N THR A 576 -13.49 22.09 24.54
CA THR A 576 -13.98 23.02 25.58
C THR A 576 -13.83 24.49 25.21
N ALA A 577 -14.77 25.32 25.63
CA ALA A 577 -14.65 26.76 25.71
C ALA A 577 -15.04 27.29 27.11
N ASP A 578 -15.15 26.39 28.10
CA ASP A 578 -15.44 26.75 29.49
C ASP A 578 -14.22 27.38 30.18
N GLN A 579 -14.45 28.49 30.88
CA GLN A 579 -13.40 29.28 31.53
C GLN A 579 -12.65 28.51 32.61
N GLU A 580 -13.35 27.74 33.46
CA GLU A 580 -12.71 26.99 34.54
C GLU A 580 -11.89 25.82 34.00
N ASN A 581 -12.35 25.18 32.93
CA ASN A 581 -11.57 24.17 32.22
C ASN A 581 -10.32 24.76 31.55
N VAL A 582 -10.42 25.92 30.89
CA VAL A 582 -9.25 26.57 30.28
C VAL A 582 -8.26 27.04 31.35
N LYS A 583 -8.75 27.56 32.48
CA LYS A 583 -7.94 27.92 33.65
C LYS A 583 -7.25 26.71 34.27
N ALA A 584 -7.92 25.56 34.32
CA ALA A 584 -7.32 24.30 34.72
C ALA A 584 -6.16 23.91 33.81
N ILE A 585 -6.38 23.90 32.50
CA ILE A 585 -5.38 23.52 31.51
C ILE A 585 -4.15 24.44 31.51
N LEU A 586 -4.35 25.74 31.70
CA LEU A 586 -3.28 26.74 31.50
C LEU A 586 -2.66 27.30 32.77
N ALA A 587 -3.28 27.09 33.94
CA ALA A 587 -2.82 27.68 35.19
C ALA A 587 -2.88 26.71 36.37
N THR A 588 -4.06 26.23 36.77
CA THR A 588 -4.21 25.52 38.06
C THR A 588 -3.79 24.05 38.01
N GLN A 589 -3.79 23.43 36.82
CA GLN A 589 -3.32 22.06 36.57
C GLN A 589 -2.28 22.02 35.44
N PHE A 590 -1.40 23.02 35.37
CA PHE A 590 -0.46 23.20 34.27
C PHE A 590 0.40 21.95 33.97
N ASP A 591 0.90 21.27 35.01
CA ASP A 591 1.75 20.07 34.87
C ASP A 591 0.99 18.84 34.35
N ASP A 592 -0.34 18.88 34.35
CA ASP A 592 -1.19 17.78 33.89
C ASP A 592 -1.46 17.84 32.38
N PHE A 593 -1.25 19.00 31.75
CA PHE A 593 -1.62 19.25 30.35
C PHE A 593 -0.50 19.91 29.56
N GLY A 594 0.02 19.17 28.57
CA GLY A 594 1.10 19.63 27.69
C GLY A 594 0.74 19.52 26.21
N LYS A 595 1.72 19.58 25.33
CA LYS A 595 1.61 19.19 23.92
C LYS A 595 1.43 17.68 23.77
N GLY A 596 2.11 16.91 24.61
CA GLY A 596 2.09 15.46 24.62
C GLY A 596 2.98 14.83 23.56
N LYS A 597 3.36 13.56 23.79
CA LYS A 597 4.30 12.81 22.93
C LYS A 597 3.93 12.85 21.44
N LYS A 598 2.65 12.63 21.10
CA LYS A 598 2.20 12.58 19.71
C LYS A 598 2.45 13.89 18.97
N PHE A 599 2.14 15.03 19.61
CA PHE A 599 2.44 16.34 19.04
C PHE A 599 3.95 16.51 18.88
N ARG A 600 4.72 16.17 19.93
CA ARG A 600 6.18 16.28 19.92
C ARG A 600 6.83 15.51 18.79
N ASP A 601 6.51 14.22 18.66
CA ASP A 601 7.02 13.37 17.59
C ASP A 601 6.61 13.87 16.19
N ASP A 602 5.39 14.40 16.04
CA ASP A 602 4.90 14.87 14.75
C ASP A 602 5.54 16.20 14.33
N TRP A 603 5.89 17.07 15.28
CA TRP A 603 6.43 18.42 15.04
C TRP A 603 7.95 18.52 15.19
N VAL A 604 8.64 17.48 15.65
CA VAL A 604 10.09 17.49 15.90
C VAL A 604 10.90 17.90 14.67
N ASP A 605 10.53 17.45 13.47
CA ASP A 605 11.27 17.81 12.25
C ASP A 605 11.27 19.34 12.01
N MET A 606 10.22 20.06 12.40
CA MET A 606 10.09 21.51 12.17
C MET A 606 10.50 22.33 13.40
N LEU A 607 9.94 22.03 14.58
CA LEU A 607 10.12 22.82 15.80
C LEU A 607 11.18 22.24 16.75
N GLY A 608 11.68 21.03 16.47
CA GLY A 608 12.66 20.33 17.29
C GLY A 608 12.27 20.27 18.76
N HIS A 609 13.21 20.62 19.63
CA HIS A 609 13.04 20.61 21.09
C HIS A 609 12.80 22.00 21.69
N SER A 610 12.17 22.90 20.93
CA SER A 610 11.91 24.27 21.37
C SER A 610 10.81 24.39 22.43
N ILE A 611 10.62 25.60 22.96
CA ILE A 611 9.55 25.93 23.91
C ILE A 611 8.12 25.62 23.40
N PHE A 612 7.89 25.53 22.08
CA PHE A 612 6.58 25.15 21.53
C PHE A 612 6.38 23.64 21.37
N ASN A 613 7.45 22.86 21.50
CA ASN A 613 7.44 21.41 21.30
C ASN A 613 8.04 20.64 22.49
N SER A 614 8.00 21.21 23.68
CA SER A 614 8.48 20.64 24.94
C SER A 614 7.37 20.62 26.00
N ASP A 615 7.50 19.70 26.96
CA ASP A 615 6.57 19.51 28.08
C ASP A 615 7.34 19.41 29.41
N GLY A 616 6.70 19.79 30.52
CA GLY A 616 7.25 19.61 31.87
C GLY A 616 8.61 20.29 32.06
N GLN A 617 9.59 19.55 32.60
CA GLN A 617 10.91 20.07 32.92
C GLN A 617 11.64 20.68 31.71
N GLU A 618 11.58 20.01 30.55
CA GLU A 618 12.20 20.50 29.31
C GLU A 618 11.65 21.87 28.90
N TRP A 619 10.34 22.08 29.09
CA TRP A 619 9.68 23.36 28.84
C TRP A 619 10.10 24.43 29.85
N HIS A 620 10.19 24.09 31.14
CA HIS A 620 10.63 25.03 32.18
C HIS A 620 12.07 25.50 31.95
N GLU A 621 12.95 24.59 31.54
CA GLU A 621 14.33 24.91 31.20
C GLU A 621 14.42 25.78 29.95
N ALA A 622 13.68 25.44 28.87
CA ALA A 622 13.61 26.26 27.67
C ALA A 622 13.10 27.67 27.97
N ARG A 623 12.03 27.79 28.77
CA ARG A 623 11.49 29.08 29.22
C ARG A 623 12.49 29.88 30.04
N THR A 624 13.20 29.23 30.96
CA THR A 624 14.19 29.89 31.81
C THR A 624 15.35 30.43 30.99
N ARG A 625 15.82 29.66 29.99
CA ARG A 625 16.87 30.06 29.04
C ARG A 625 16.45 31.21 28.13
N LEU A 626 15.21 31.24 27.64
CA LEU A 626 14.73 32.29 26.74
C LEU A 626 14.36 33.60 27.45
N ARG A 627 14.00 33.55 28.74
CA ARG A 627 13.52 34.72 29.49
C ARG A 627 14.45 35.95 29.42
N PRO A 628 15.79 35.84 29.56
CA PRO A 628 16.70 36.98 29.48
C PRO A 628 16.72 37.66 28.11
N VAL A 629 16.43 36.91 27.04
CA VAL A 629 16.39 37.46 25.67
C VAL A 629 15.24 38.46 25.51
N PHE A 630 14.10 38.16 26.13
CA PHE A 630 12.92 39.04 26.13
C PHE A 630 12.91 40.03 27.31
N ASN A 631 14.08 40.38 27.84
CA ASN A 631 14.18 41.41 28.87
C ASN A 631 13.86 42.81 28.30
N ARG A 632 13.30 43.67 29.15
CA ARG A 632 12.78 45.01 28.82
C ARG A 632 13.82 45.90 28.12
N GLU A 633 15.08 45.83 28.52
CA GLU A 633 16.18 46.64 27.95
C GLU A 633 16.50 46.26 26.49
N ARG A 634 16.30 44.99 26.12
CA ARG A 634 16.53 44.48 24.76
C ARG A 634 15.34 44.72 23.82
N ILE A 635 14.12 44.88 24.37
CA ILE A 635 12.88 45.17 23.60
C ILE A 635 12.65 46.69 23.44
N SER A 636 13.33 47.53 24.22
CA SER A 636 13.17 49.00 24.15
C SER A 636 13.90 49.66 22.99
N ASP A 637 14.73 48.93 22.25
CA ASP A 637 15.38 49.40 21.02
C ASP A 637 14.43 49.20 19.83
N LEU A 638 13.87 50.30 19.33
CA LEU A 638 12.86 50.31 18.27
C LEU A 638 13.45 50.40 16.86
N GLU A 639 14.78 50.49 16.72
CA GLU A 639 15.43 50.78 15.43
C GLU A 639 15.10 49.74 14.35
N CYS A 640 15.09 48.45 14.74
CA CYS A 640 14.72 47.35 13.83
C CYS A 640 13.29 47.52 13.29
N PHE A 641 12.32 47.84 14.16
CA PHE A 641 10.93 48.00 13.77
C PHE A 641 10.75 49.23 12.87
N GLU A 642 11.34 50.36 13.25
CA GLU A 642 11.25 51.62 12.51
C GLU A 642 11.77 51.48 11.08
N ARG A 643 12.93 50.83 10.90
CA ARG A 643 13.51 50.55 9.58
C ARG A 643 12.54 49.86 8.64
N HIS A 644 11.82 48.85 9.13
CA HIS A 644 10.85 48.11 8.32
C HIS A 644 9.52 48.85 8.15
N VAL A 645 9.12 49.69 9.12
CA VAL A 645 7.95 50.57 8.99
C VAL A 645 8.15 51.57 7.86
N GLN A 646 9.33 52.19 7.76
CA GLN A 646 9.67 53.11 6.67
C GLN A 646 9.69 52.42 5.29
N ASN A 647 9.94 51.11 5.22
CA ASN A 647 9.79 50.34 3.98
C ASN A 647 8.32 50.03 3.65
N LEU A 648 7.45 49.95 4.65
CA LEU A 648 6.03 49.64 4.50
C LEU A 648 5.19 50.86 4.09
N LEU A 649 5.45 52.03 4.69
CA LEU A 649 4.64 53.24 4.47
C LEU A 649 4.46 53.63 2.99
N PRO A 650 5.49 53.62 2.13
CA PRO A 650 5.34 53.94 0.71
C PRO A 650 4.44 52.96 -0.06
N LEU A 651 4.28 51.73 0.44
CA LEU A 651 3.41 50.71 -0.19
C LEU A 651 1.94 50.88 0.20
N LEU A 652 1.64 51.67 1.23
CA LEU A 652 0.29 52.02 1.64
C LEU A 652 -0.24 53.26 0.91
N ASP A 653 0.65 54.12 0.40
CA ASP A 653 0.32 55.30 -0.40
C ASP A 653 0.14 54.92 -1.87
N THR A 654 -1.11 54.64 -2.26
CA THR A 654 -1.44 54.06 -3.57
C THR A 654 -2.35 54.95 -4.42
N ASP A 655 -2.41 56.25 -4.11
CA ASP A 655 -3.23 57.23 -4.85
C ASP A 655 -4.70 56.78 -5.03
N GLY A 656 -5.29 56.27 -3.94
CA GLY A 656 -6.68 55.83 -3.88
C GLY A 656 -6.96 54.40 -4.40
N GLN A 657 -5.95 53.63 -4.80
CA GLN A 657 -6.13 52.22 -5.19
C GLN A 657 -6.36 51.31 -3.97
N ALA A 658 -7.06 50.19 -4.19
CA ALA A 658 -7.24 49.18 -3.15
C ALA A 658 -5.92 48.44 -2.87
N VAL A 659 -5.60 48.25 -1.59
CA VAL A 659 -4.35 47.59 -1.14
C VAL A 659 -4.66 46.31 -0.37
N ASP A 660 -3.97 45.22 -0.70
CA ASP A 660 -4.01 43.99 0.09
C ASP A 660 -3.10 44.12 1.33
N ILE A 661 -3.66 44.70 2.40
CA ILE A 661 -2.96 44.90 3.67
C ILE A 661 -2.49 43.58 4.32
N LYS A 662 -3.16 42.46 4.02
CA LYS A 662 -2.81 41.15 4.60
C LYS A 662 -1.47 40.68 4.06
N ASP A 663 -1.29 40.75 2.74
CA ASP A 663 -0.03 40.39 2.09
C ASP A 663 1.11 41.31 2.55
N LEU A 664 0.87 42.63 2.62
CA LEU A 664 1.86 43.57 3.12
C LEU A 664 2.29 43.29 4.57
N PHE A 665 1.34 43.01 5.47
CA PHE A 665 1.68 42.66 6.85
C PHE A 665 2.38 41.31 6.97
N LEU A 666 2.06 40.32 6.12
CA LEU A 666 2.77 39.04 6.10
C LEU A 666 4.23 39.18 5.66
N ARG A 667 4.53 40.15 4.78
CA ARG A 667 5.90 40.50 4.35
C ARG A 667 6.62 41.33 5.41
N PHE A 668 5.98 42.39 5.89
CA PHE A 668 6.52 43.25 6.95
C PHE A 668 6.91 42.45 8.20
N THR A 669 6.00 41.62 8.71
CA THR A 669 6.28 40.82 9.92
C THR A 669 7.32 39.74 9.68
N LEU A 670 7.47 39.23 8.44
CA LEU A 670 8.54 38.31 8.09
C LEU A 670 9.90 39.03 8.08
N ASP A 671 9.98 40.21 7.45
CA ASP A 671 11.20 41.01 7.41
C ASP A 671 11.65 41.41 8.83
N VAL A 672 10.71 41.91 9.65
CA VAL A 672 10.94 42.23 11.06
C VAL A 672 11.36 41.00 11.85
N SER A 673 10.67 39.87 11.69
CA SER A 673 11.01 38.64 12.42
C SER A 673 12.38 38.13 12.00
N ALA A 674 12.75 38.16 10.72
CA ALA A 674 14.06 37.71 10.27
C ALA A 674 15.19 38.63 10.72
N ASP A 675 14.98 39.95 10.71
CA ASP A 675 15.97 40.91 11.20
C ASP A 675 16.16 40.76 12.73
N PHE A 676 15.06 40.72 13.49
CA PHE A 676 15.10 40.52 14.93
C PHE A 676 15.69 39.15 15.33
N THR A 677 15.36 38.09 14.60
CA THR A 677 15.77 36.73 14.98
C THR A 677 17.15 36.34 14.46
N LEU A 678 17.42 36.58 13.18
CA LEU A 678 18.64 36.16 12.47
C LEU A 678 19.64 37.29 12.27
N GLY A 679 19.23 38.56 12.45
CA GLY A 679 20.05 39.72 12.07
C GLY A 679 20.13 39.93 10.56
N VAL A 680 19.17 39.41 9.78
CA VAL A 680 19.18 39.45 8.32
C VAL A 680 17.93 40.14 7.77
N GLY A 681 18.13 41.15 6.92
CA GLY A 681 17.06 41.75 6.13
C GLY A 681 16.70 40.87 4.92
N LEU A 682 15.47 40.34 4.90
CA LEU A 682 14.96 39.58 3.74
C LEU A 682 14.43 40.49 2.63
N ASP A 683 14.16 41.76 2.94
CA ASP A 683 13.65 42.80 2.05
C ASP A 683 12.42 42.36 1.24
N THR A 684 11.54 41.54 1.81
CA THR A 684 10.37 40.99 1.12
C THR A 684 9.34 42.05 0.76
N LEU A 685 9.28 43.16 1.49
CA LEU A 685 8.50 44.35 1.10
C LEU A 685 8.99 44.99 -0.21
N LYS A 686 10.31 44.99 -0.48
CA LYS A 686 10.91 45.55 -1.70
C LYS A 686 11.01 44.53 -2.83
N ARG A 687 11.20 43.26 -2.47
CA ARG A 687 11.44 42.12 -3.37
C ARG A 687 10.45 41.00 -3.04
N PRO A 688 9.24 41.03 -3.62
CA PRO A 688 8.16 40.11 -3.24
C PRO A 688 8.46 38.63 -3.56
N LEU A 689 9.30 38.37 -4.56
CA LEU A 689 9.72 37.01 -4.95
C LEU A 689 10.99 36.60 -4.19
N ASN A 690 10.85 36.36 -2.89
CA ASN A 690 11.93 35.88 -2.04
C ASN A 690 11.79 34.36 -1.80
N LYS A 691 12.81 33.58 -2.20
CA LYS A 691 12.81 32.12 -2.11
C LYS A 691 12.67 31.59 -0.67
N PHE A 692 13.20 32.30 0.33
CA PHE A 692 13.01 31.98 1.75
C PHE A 692 11.54 32.13 2.16
N ALA A 693 10.93 33.27 1.85
CA ALA A 693 9.53 33.54 2.18
C ALA A 693 8.57 32.51 1.55
N GLU A 694 8.80 32.15 0.28
CA GLU A 694 8.03 31.14 -0.42
C GLU A 694 8.19 29.74 0.18
N SER A 695 9.42 29.34 0.46
CA SER A 695 9.71 28.00 1.01
C SER A 695 9.17 27.87 2.43
N PHE A 696 9.25 28.92 3.24
CA PHE A 696 8.69 28.97 4.58
C PHE A 696 7.15 28.83 4.55
N GLU A 697 6.49 29.52 3.62
CA GLU A 697 5.04 29.45 3.47
C GLU A 697 4.58 28.07 2.97
N ARG A 698 5.29 27.47 2.00
CA ARG A 698 5.02 26.10 1.56
C ARG A 698 5.25 25.08 2.67
N LEU A 699 6.34 25.19 3.43
CA LEU A 699 6.64 24.32 4.56
C LEU A 699 5.49 24.29 5.57
N ARG A 700 5.01 25.48 5.95
CA ARG A 700 3.86 25.66 6.83
C ARG A 700 2.59 25.04 6.25
N HIS A 701 2.29 25.31 4.98
CA HIS A 701 1.13 24.74 4.30
C HIS A 701 1.19 23.21 4.30
N TRP A 702 2.32 22.62 3.90
CA TRP A 702 2.51 21.17 3.92
C TRP A 702 2.33 20.58 5.31
N LYS A 703 2.88 21.24 6.33
CA LYS A 703 2.73 20.80 7.71
C LYS A 703 1.27 20.79 8.14
N ILE A 704 0.53 21.88 7.91
CA ILE A 704 -0.90 21.97 8.23
C ILE A 704 -1.72 20.90 7.49
N GLN A 705 -1.44 20.65 6.21
CA GLN A 705 -2.11 19.59 5.45
C GLN A 705 -1.82 18.21 6.04
N ARG A 706 -0.56 17.89 6.34
CA ARG A 706 -0.19 16.62 6.99
C ARG A 706 -0.87 16.42 8.33
N GLU A 707 -1.09 17.50 9.10
CA GLU A 707 -1.84 17.46 10.36
C GLU A 707 -3.34 17.19 10.12
N ARG A 708 -3.98 17.90 9.17
CA ARG A 708 -5.41 17.74 8.83
C ARG A 708 -5.74 16.36 8.27
N PHE A 709 -4.81 15.74 7.55
CA PHE A 709 -5.01 14.41 6.96
C PHE A 709 -4.78 13.25 7.92
N LYS A 710 -4.48 13.48 9.21
CA LYS A 710 -4.33 12.38 10.18
C LYS A 710 -5.64 11.58 10.31
N PRO A 711 -5.58 10.24 10.38
CA PRO A 711 -4.39 9.39 10.46
C PRO A 711 -3.66 9.14 9.13
N PHE A 712 -4.25 9.50 8.00
CA PHE A 712 -3.77 9.27 6.64
C PHE A 712 -2.72 10.28 6.14
N LYS A 713 -1.85 10.79 7.03
CA LYS A 713 -0.80 11.78 6.66
C LYS A 713 0.16 11.29 5.57
N PHE A 714 0.24 9.98 5.34
CA PHE A 714 1.03 9.34 4.28
C PHE A 714 0.52 9.66 2.87
N LEU A 715 -0.75 10.08 2.71
CA LEU A 715 -1.29 10.54 1.43
C LEU A 715 -0.74 11.90 1.00
N VAL A 716 -0.16 12.67 1.94
CA VAL A 716 0.45 13.97 1.66
C VAL A 716 1.94 13.77 1.37
N PRO A 717 2.45 14.15 0.17
CA PRO A 717 3.84 13.90 -0.22
C PRO A 717 4.86 14.40 0.81
N ARG A 718 5.69 13.50 1.35
CA ARG A 718 6.76 13.86 2.30
C ARG A 718 7.95 14.54 1.62
N SER A 719 8.25 14.19 0.37
CA SER A 719 9.40 14.72 -0.37
C SER A 719 9.36 16.24 -0.54
N ARG A 720 8.19 16.82 -0.81
CA ARG A 720 8.02 18.28 -0.95
C ARG A 720 8.21 19.01 0.38
N TYR A 721 7.61 18.49 1.45
CA TYR A 721 7.81 18.99 2.81
C TYR A 721 9.29 18.96 3.21
N GLN A 722 9.98 17.84 2.92
CA GLN A 722 11.40 17.69 3.24
C GLN A 722 12.26 18.67 2.43
N ALA A 723 12.00 18.84 1.14
CA ALA A 723 12.76 19.76 0.30
C ALA A 723 12.68 21.23 0.77
N ASP A 724 11.48 21.69 1.19
CA ASP A 724 11.34 23.04 1.75
C ASP A 724 12.04 23.17 3.12
N LEU A 725 11.99 22.12 3.96
CA LEU A 725 12.68 22.08 5.26
C LEU A 725 14.21 22.13 5.09
N ASP A 726 14.76 21.28 4.22
CA ASP A 726 16.19 21.22 3.93
C ASP A 726 16.70 22.57 3.39
N TYR A 727 15.90 23.25 2.58
CA TYR A 727 16.25 24.59 2.10
C TYR A 727 16.30 25.61 3.23
N ILE A 728 15.29 25.64 4.10
CA ILE A 728 15.25 26.55 5.26
C ILE A 728 16.45 26.31 6.18
N GLU A 729 16.82 25.06 6.43
CA GLU A 729 18.03 24.72 7.20
C GLU A 729 19.30 25.19 6.48
N SER A 730 19.43 24.92 5.18
CA SER A 730 20.60 25.35 4.40
C SER A 730 20.77 26.87 4.36
N PHE A 731 19.68 27.63 4.52
CA PHE A 731 19.70 29.08 4.60
C PHE A 731 20.19 29.58 5.97
N MET A 732 19.74 28.95 7.07
CA MET A 732 20.11 29.38 8.42
C MET A 732 21.50 28.92 8.84
N ASP A 733 21.96 27.78 8.33
CA ASP A 733 23.22 27.16 8.72
C ASP A 733 24.44 28.09 8.64
N PRO A 734 24.68 28.83 7.53
CA PRO A 734 25.82 29.74 7.45
C PRO A 734 25.72 30.87 8.49
N ILE A 735 24.51 31.40 8.73
CA ILE A 735 24.25 32.48 9.68
C ILE A 735 24.53 32.02 11.11
N ILE A 736 24.10 30.81 11.46
CA ILE A 736 24.38 30.18 12.75
C ILE A 736 25.89 29.96 12.91
N MET A 737 26.56 29.41 11.91
CA MET A 737 28.01 29.15 11.96
C MET A 737 28.81 30.44 12.12
N GLU A 738 28.46 31.48 11.37
CA GLU A 738 29.12 32.78 11.47
C GLU A 738 28.98 33.38 12.88
N THR A 739 27.77 33.38 13.44
CA THR A 739 27.50 33.90 14.79
C THR A 739 28.27 33.12 15.86
N VAL A 740 28.29 31.79 15.77
CA VAL A 740 29.04 30.94 16.71
C VAL A 740 30.54 31.17 16.60
N ASN A 741 31.07 31.36 15.39
CA ASN A 741 32.48 31.65 15.18
C ASN A 741 32.86 33.02 15.76
N GLN A 742 32.00 34.03 15.61
CA GLN A 742 32.21 35.35 16.20
C GLN A 742 32.30 35.28 17.73
N ILE A 743 31.36 34.58 18.38
CA ILE A 743 31.37 34.42 19.84
C ILE A 743 32.63 33.69 20.32
N LYS A 744 33.04 32.62 19.62
CA LYS A 744 34.28 31.89 19.96
C LYS A 744 35.54 32.73 19.78
N ALA A 745 35.60 33.58 18.76
CA ALA A 745 36.71 34.50 18.54
C ALA A 745 36.78 35.57 19.65
N GLU A 746 35.62 36.09 20.07
CA GLU A 746 35.51 37.02 21.20
C GLU A 746 35.96 36.38 22.53
N GLU A 747 35.55 35.14 22.80
CA GLU A 747 36.00 34.36 23.98
C GLU A 747 37.50 34.06 23.96
N ALA A 748 38.10 33.89 22.77
CA ALA A 748 39.53 33.64 22.58
C ALA A 748 40.40 34.91 22.73
N GLY A 749 39.79 36.08 22.99
CA GLY A 749 40.51 37.34 23.17
C GLY A 749 40.99 37.98 21.86
N GLU A 750 40.46 37.55 20.72
CA GLU A 750 40.71 38.19 19.43
C GLU A 750 39.96 39.54 19.38
N THR A 751 40.60 40.60 18.88
CA THR A 751 39.96 41.94 18.79
C THR A 751 38.66 41.89 18.01
N PRO A 752 37.53 42.36 18.56
CA PRO A 752 36.24 42.26 17.87
C PRO A 752 36.24 43.12 16.61
N HIS A 753 36.00 42.50 15.46
CA HIS A 753 35.64 43.23 14.25
C HIS A 753 34.22 43.79 14.43
N LYS A 754 34.14 45.11 14.65
CA LYS A 754 32.96 45.95 14.90
C LYS A 754 32.32 45.82 16.30
N LYS A 755 32.35 46.92 17.03
CA LYS A 755 31.73 47.13 18.35
C LYS A 755 30.21 47.42 18.29
N ASP A 756 29.60 47.38 17.10
CA ASP A 756 28.20 47.78 16.87
C ASP A 756 27.39 46.68 16.15
N ALA A 757 27.36 45.47 16.69
CA ALA A 757 26.41 44.47 16.23
C ALA A 757 25.06 44.73 16.92
N ALA A 758 24.07 45.23 16.17
CA ALA A 758 22.70 45.41 16.63
C ALA A 758 22.16 44.11 17.26
N PHE A 759 21.37 44.26 18.33
CA PHE A 759 20.83 43.12 19.08
C PHE A 759 19.96 42.21 18.18
N ASN A 760 20.22 40.90 18.19
CA ASN A 760 19.35 39.89 17.59
C ASN A 760 19.24 38.62 18.45
N LEU A 761 18.16 37.85 18.27
CA LEU A 761 17.87 36.64 19.05
C LEU A 761 18.93 35.56 18.89
N LEU A 762 19.50 35.40 17.69
CA LEU A 762 20.53 34.40 17.40
C LEU A 762 21.76 34.59 18.29
N ARG A 763 22.32 35.80 18.31
CA ARG A 763 23.48 36.14 19.14
C ARG A 763 23.15 35.94 20.63
N ALA A 764 21.99 36.42 21.06
CA ALA A 764 21.52 36.23 22.44
C ALA A 764 21.33 34.76 22.83
N SER A 765 20.89 33.92 21.91
CA SER A 765 20.73 32.47 22.14
C SER A 765 22.07 31.75 22.14
N ALA A 766 23.01 32.20 21.31
CA ALA A 766 24.35 31.63 21.22
C ALA A 766 25.22 31.96 22.45
N GLU A 767 24.95 33.08 23.15
CA GLU A 767 25.47 33.36 24.50
C GLU A 767 25.03 32.32 25.55
N VAL A 768 23.89 31.65 25.33
CA VAL A 768 23.37 30.59 26.22
C VAL A 768 23.88 29.21 25.83
N SER A 769 23.90 28.90 24.53
CA SER A 769 24.45 27.65 24.02
C SER A 769 24.83 27.77 22.55
N THR A 770 26.02 27.27 22.20
CA THR A 770 26.52 27.19 20.81
C THR A 770 26.14 25.89 20.11
N ASP A 771 25.28 25.05 20.71
CA ASP A 771 24.78 23.84 20.05
C ASP A 771 23.93 24.21 18.83
N ARG A 772 24.33 23.69 17.66
CA ARG A 772 23.68 24.03 16.39
C ARG A 772 22.21 23.66 16.37
N ARG A 773 21.82 22.50 16.91
CA ARG A 773 20.42 22.03 16.88
C ARG A 773 19.56 22.92 17.75
N PHE A 774 20.05 23.27 18.93
CA PHE A 774 19.41 24.24 19.82
C PHE A 774 19.15 25.58 19.11
N LEU A 775 20.18 26.18 18.50
CA LEU A 775 20.04 27.47 17.80
C LEU A 775 19.03 27.37 16.64
N ARG A 776 19.14 26.32 15.83
CA ARG A 776 18.20 26.06 14.73
C ARG A 776 16.75 25.96 15.21
N ASP A 777 16.50 25.21 16.28
CA ASP A 777 15.16 24.98 16.81
C ASP A 777 14.53 26.25 17.37
N GLU A 778 15.29 27.06 18.10
CA GLU A 778 14.83 28.34 18.64
C GLU A 778 14.56 29.38 17.55
N LEU A 779 15.41 29.45 16.52
CA LEU A 779 15.25 30.39 15.41
C LEU A 779 14.00 30.10 14.57
N ILE A 780 13.80 28.85 14.15
CA ILE A 780 12.58 28.47 13.40
C ILE A 780 11.33 28.74 14.24
N THR A 781 11.40 28.43 15.53
CA THR A 781 10.31 28.64 16.49
C THR A 781 9.94 30.12 16.61
N ALA A 782 10.92 31.01 16.73
CA ALA A 782 10.70 32.45 16.80
C ALA A 782 10.16 33.03 15.48
N LEU A 783 10.73 32.63 14.34
CA LEU A 783 10.25 33.02 13.01
C LEU A 783 8.79 32.58 12.77
N PHE A 784 8.47 31.35 13.17
CA PHE A 784 7.12 30.80 13.05
C PHE A 784 6.11 31.54 13.92
N ALA A 785 6.46 31.89 15.16
CA ALA A 785 5.56 32.60 16.05
C ALA A 785 5.38 34.08 15.70
N GLY A 786 6.45 34.75 15.25
CA GLY A 786 6.50 36.19 15.04
C GLY A 786 5.78 36.70 13.79
N ARG A 787 5.69 35.87 12.73
CA ARG A 787 5.11 36.27 11.43
C ARG A 787 3.58 36.28 11.43
N ASP A 788 2.96 35.11 11.29
CA ASP A 788 1.53 34.99 10.96
C ASP A 788 0.63 35.57 12.05
N ASN A 789 0.93 35.31 13.32
CA ASN A 789 0.08 35.75 14.42
C ASN A 789 0.00 37.27 14.49
N THR A 790 1.15 37.94 14.34
CA THR A 790 1.27 39.39 14.35
C THR A 790 0.64 39.99 13.10
N ALA A 791 0.89 39.40 11.92
CA ALA A 791 0.31 39.87 10.66
C ALA A 791 -1.22 39.82 10.68
N MET A 792 -1.81 38.73 11.19
CA MET A 792 -3.25 38.60 11.31
C MET A 792 -3.83 39.62 12.31
N ALA A 793 -3.15 39.85 13.44
CA ALA A 793 -3.58 40.86 14.40
C ALA A 793 -3.61 42.26 13.77
N PHE A 794 -2.57 42.65 13.03
CA PHE A 794 -2.54 43.95 12.34
C PHE A 794 -3.56 44.06 11.22
N THR A 795 -3.76 42.96 10.46
CA THR A 795 -4.77 42.91 9.39
C THR A 795 -6.16 43.17 9.94
N TRP A 796 -6.56 42.47 11.00
CA TRP A 796 -7.86 42.67 11.64
C TRP A 796 -7.98 44.05 12.31
N MET A 797 -6.90 44.55 12.91
CA MET A 797 -6.88 45.88 13.53
C MET A 797 -7.15 46.97 12.49
N LEU A 798 -6.44 46.97 11.36
CA LEU A 798 -6.68 47.93 10.28
C LEU A 798 -8.06 47.76 9.65
N TYR A 799 -8.53 46.51 9.50
CA TYR A 799 -9.87 46.22 9.01
C TYR A 799 -10.95 46.86 9.90
N GLU A 800 -10.86 46.73 11.22
CA GLU A 800 -11.80 47.36 12.15
C GLU A 800 -11.64 48.89 12.17
N LEU A 801 -10.42 49.42 12.18
CA LEU A 801 -10.18 50.86 12.12
C LEU A 801 -10.78 51.51 10.87
N ALA A 802 -10.68 50.86 9.70
CA ALA A 802 -11.29 51.33 8.47
C ALA A 802 -12.83 51.41 8.55
N ARG A 803 -13.45 50.62 9.45
CA ARG A 803 -14.91 50.59 9.68
C ARG A 803 -15.37 51.52 10.80
N HIS A 804 -14.44 52.05 11.60
CA HIS A 804 -14.71 52.90 12.76
C HIS A 804 -13.94 54.24 12.67
N PRO A 805 -14.36 55.17 11.78
CA PRO A 805 -13.67 56.46 11.58
C PRO A 805 -13.62 57.35 12.84
N ASP A 806 -14.59 57.20 13.74
CA ASP A 806 -14.63 57.83 15.06
C ASP A 806 -13.44 57.39 15.91
N VAL A 807 -13.19 56.07 15.98
CA VAL A 807 -12.05 55.50 16.71
C VAL A 807 -10.72 55.92 16.06
N VAL A 808 -10.66 56.02 14.73
CA VAL A 808 -9.48 56.53 14.01
C VAL A 808 -9.20 57.99 14.38
N SER A 809 -10.24 58.82 14.47
CA SER A 809 -10.11 60.21 14.91
C SER A 809 -9.54 60.31 16.32
N ASP A 810 -10.05 59.49 17.24
CA ASP A 810 -9.62 59.42 18.64
C ASP A 810 -8.15 58.97 18.76
N LEU A 811 -7.78 57.90 18.04
CA LEU A 811 -6.41 57.42 17.97
C LEU A 811 -5.47 58.48 17.39
N ARG A 812 -5.88 59.17 16.32
CA ARG A 812 -5.09 60.26 15.74
C ARG A 812 -4.87 61.40 16.73
N ARG A 813 -5.88 61.77 17.52
CA ARG A 813 -5.74 62.79 18.59
C ARG A 813 -4.73 62.34 19.65
N GLU A 814 -4.76 61.06 20.06
CA GLU A 814 -3.76 60.51 20.99
C GLU A 814 -2.34 60.56 20.40
N ILE A 815 -2.16 60.14 19.14
CA ILE A 815 -0.86 60.18 18.44
C ILE A 815 -0.31 61.62 18.40
N VAL A 816 -1.13 62.58 17.96
CA VAL A 816 -0.72 63.99 17.86
C VAL A 816 -0.36 64.57 19.23
N ALA A 817 -1.10 64.21 20.28
CA ALA A 817 -0.87 64.72 21.63
C ALA A 817 0.39 64.14 22.30
N GLN A 818 0.69 62.86 22.08
CA GLN A 818 1.76 62.14 22.78
C GLN A 818 3.09 62.12 22.00
N ILE A 819 3.04 62.04 20.67
CA ILE A 819 4.22 61.87 19.80
C ILE A 819 4.43 63.11 18.92
N GLY A 820 3.34 63.66 18.38
CA GLY A 820 3.40 64.68 17.32
C GLY A 820 3.50 64.04 15.93
N LEU A 821 3.31 64.86 14.88
CA LEU A 821 3.23 64.35 13.49
C LEU A 821 4.60 64.13 12.81
N ASN A 822 5.67 64.72 13.35
CA ASN A 822 7.00 64.74 12.73
C ASN A 822 8.07 64.11 13.63
N SER A 823 7.69 63.26 14.58
CA SER A 823 8.60 62.64 15.54
C SER A 823 8.39 61.14 15.59
N GLU A 824 9.47 60.40 15.77
CA GLU A 824 9.45 58.95 15.92
C GLU A 824 8.95 58.56 17.32
N PRO A 825 8.18 57.46 17.44
CA PRO A 825 7.68 57.02 18.73
C PRO A 825 8.79 56.38 19.58
N GLY A 826 8.91 56.82 20.84
CA GLY A 826 9.76 56.14 21.83
C GLY A 826 9.01 55.02 22.58
N TYR A 827 9.74 54.03 23.11
CA TYR A 827 9.16 52.90 23.85
C TYR A 827 8.24 53.32 25.01
N LYS A 828 8.63 54.34 25.79
CA LYS A 828 7.82 54.85 26.90
C LYS A 828 6.51 55.47 26.38
N THR A 829 6.59 56.29 25.33
CA THR A 829 5.43 56.97 24.75
C THR A 829 4.41 55.96 24.22
N LEU A 830 4.84 54.94 23.48
CA LEU A 830 3.96 53.87 22.99
C LEU A 830 3.25 53.11 24.12
N LYS A 831 3.95 52.86 25.22
CA LYS A 831 3.38 52.17 26.39
C LYS A 831 2.27 52.99 27.07
N ASP A 832 2.38 54.31 27.05
CA ASP A 832 1.45 55.22 27.71
C ASP A 832 0.23 55.56 26.82
N MET A 833 0.19 55.09 25.56
CA MET A 833 -0.95 55.25 24.65
C MET A 833 -2.07 54.27 24.99
N LYS A 834 -3.09 54.79 25.68
CA LYS A 834 -4.23 54.01 26.20
C LYS A 834 -5.23 53.65 25.11
N ILE A 835 -5.53 54.57 24.18
CA ILE A 835 -6.48 54.28 23.09
C ILE A 835 -5.89 53.22 22.16
N LEU A 836 -4.61 53.35 21.78
CA LEU A 836 -3.90 52.32 21.02
C LEU A 836 -3.93 50.95 21.73
N SER A 837 -3.63 50.91 23.02
CA SER A 837 -3.67 49.68 23.81
C SER A 837 -5.06 49.03 23.83
N ASN A 838 -6.12 49.85 23.98
CA ASN A 838 -7.50 49.35 23.94
C ASN A 838 -7.87 48.78 22.58
N ILE A 839 -7.48 49.45 21.48
CA ILE A 839 -7.73 48.97 20.11
C ILE A 839 -7.05 47.62 19.87
N ILE A 840 -5.79 47.47 20.29
CA ILE A 840 -5.06 46.20 20.17
C ILE A 840 -5.75 45.10 20.98
N ASN A 841 -6.10 45.38 22.24
CA ASN A 841 -6.76 44.41 23.11
C ASN A 841 -8.12 43.98 22.58
N GLU A 842 -8.92 44.92 22.07
CA GLU A 842 -10.25 44.65 21.52
C GLU A 842 -10.16 43.87 20.20
N THR A 843 -9.19 44.20 19.34
CA THR A 843 -8.90 43.42 18.13
C THR A 843 -8.55 41.98 18.49
N LEU A 844 -7.66 41.77 19.47
CA LEU A 844 -7.29 40.43 19.93
C LEU A 844 -8.44 39.71 20.65
N ARG A 845 -9.42 40.45 21.19
CA ARG A 845 -10.63 39.89 21.79
C ARG A 845 -11.56 39.34 20.72
N LEU A 846 -11.82 40.13 19.68
CA LEU A 846 -12.70 39.78 18.56
C LEU A 846 -12.07 38.74 17.63
N TYR A 847 -10.79 38.92 17.30
CA TYR A 847 -10.06 38.14 16.31
C TYR A 847 -8.74 37.60 16.86
N PRO A 848 -8.76 36.68 17.85
CA PRO A 848 -7.53 36.04 18.32
C PRO A 848 -6.83 35.29 17.18
N PRO A 849 -5.55 35.58 16.89
CA PRO A 849 -4.82 34.94 15.78
C PRO A 849 -4.76 33.41 15.87
N VAL A 850 -4.79 32.87 17.09
CA VAL A 850 -4.88 31.42 17.37
C VAL A 850 -6.23 31.11 18.04
N PRO A 851 -7.30 30.90 17.25
CA PRO A 851 -8.66 30.74 17.79
C PRO A 851 -8.89 29.42 18.50
N LEU A 852 -8.14 28.37 18.13
CA LEU A 852 -8.20 27.03 18.71
C LEU A 852 -6.80 26.58 19.13
N ASN A 853 -6.71 25.99 20.32
CA ASN A 853 -5.47 25.45 20.84
C ASN A 853 -5.63 23.98 21.22
N THR A 854 -4.54 23.23 21.05
CA THR A 854 -4.50 21.80 21.38
C THR A 854 -3.54 21.54 22.54
N ARG A 855 -3.96 20.64 23.41
CA ARG A 855 -3.18 20.05 24.50
C ARG A 855 -3.43 18.55 24.54
N ALA A 856 -2.61 17.84 25.29
CA ALA A 856 -2.77 16.44 25.63
C ALA A 856 -2.59 16.29 27.13
N CYS A 857 -3.39 15.40 27.71
CA CYS A 857 -3.29 15.05 29.11
C CYS A 857 -2.03 14.20 29.35
N LEU A 858 -1.15 14.61 30.26
CA LEU A 858 0.14 13.96 30.51
C LEU A 858 0.04 12.82 31.55
N LYS A 859 -0.99 12.84 32.40
CA LYS A 859 -1.31 11.81 33.40
C LYS A 859 -2.83 11.69 33.58
N ASP A 860 -3.33 10.57 34.09
CA ASP A 860 -4.77 10.42 34.38
C ASP A 860 -5.20 11.49 35.41
N THR A 861 -6.15 12.35 35.06
CA THR A 861 -6.60 13.53 35.84
C THR A 861 -8.05 13.88 35.51
N SER A 862 -8.54 15.07 35.89
CA SER A 862 -9.89 15.54 35.64
C SER A 862 -9.94 17.00 35.20
N LEU A 863 -10.88 17.36 34.32
CA LEU A 863 -11.25 18.76 34.11
C LEU A 863 -12.43 19.14 35.02
N PRO A 864 -12.47 20.37 35.58
CA PRO A 864 -13.46 20.78 36.58
C PRO A 864 -14.93 20.65 36.15
N ARG A 865 -15.25 20.93 34.88
CA ARG A 865 -16.63 20.99 34.38
C ARG A 865 -16.80 20.22 33.08
N GLY A 866 -18.02 19.79 32.79
CA GLY A 866 -18.47 19.11 31.58
C GLY A 866 -19.22 17.81 31.84
N GLY A 867 -19.18 17.30 33.08
CA GLY A 867 -19.77 16.02 33.49
C GLY A 867 -21.13 16.17 34.15
N GLY A 868 -21.83 15.04 34.32
CA GLY A 868 -23.11 14.99 35.00
C GLY A 868 -24.28 15.55 34.20
N PRO A 869 -25.52 15.48 34.73
CA PRO A 869 -26.73 15.85 33.98
C PRO A 869 -26.81 17.32 33.54
N LEU A 870 -26.18 18.21 34.32
CA LEU A 870 -26.12 19.67 34.13
C LEU A 870 -24.77 20.17 33.59
N GLY A 871 -23.80 19.28 33.38
CA GLY A 871 -22.47 19.64 32.91
C GLY A 871 -21.55 20.25 33.97
N ASN A 872 -21.97 20.43 35.23
CA ASN A 872 -21.12 21.09 36.25
C ASN A 872 -20.17 20.14 36.99
N ASP A 873 -20.28 18.83 36.78
CA ASP A 873 -19.42 17.87 37.47
C ASP A 873 -18.08 17.70 36.74
N PRO A 874 -17.02 17.24 37.42
CA PRO A 874 -15.74 16.95 36.79
C PRO A 874 -15.85 15.89 35.70
N ILE A 875 -15.00 15.98 34.67
CA ILE A 875 -14.83 14.93 33.66
C ILE A 875 -13.49 14.24 33.81
N GLY A 876 -13.49 12.91 33.81
CA GLY A 876 -12.25 12.14 33.87
C GLY A 876 -11.51 12.23 32.55
N VAL A 877 -10.21 12.54 32.58
CA VAL A 877 -9.33 12.70 31.42
C VAL A 877 -8.13 11.78 31.58
N LEU A 878 -8.02 10.78 30.69
CA LEU A 878 -6.91 9.83 30.75
C LEU A 878 -5.67 10.39 30.07
N LYS A 879 -4.50 9.93 30.50
CA LYS A 879 -3.22 10.20 29.84
C LYS A 879 -3.31 9.92 28.34
N GLY A 880 -2.83 10.87 27.53
CA GLY A 880 -2.86 10.85 26.08
C GLY A 880 -4.18 11.33 25.46
N THR A 881 -5.22 11.62 26.25
CA THR A 881 -6.45 12.25 25.74
C THR A 881 -6.11 13.65 25.20
N GLY A 882 -6.44 13.89 23.93
CA GLY A 882 -6.30 15.22 23.33
C GLY A 882 -7.40 16.16 23.80
N ILE A 883 -7.06 17.42 24.05
CA ILE A 883 -7.98 18.48 24.43
C ILE A 883 -7.83 19.62 23.44
N ILE A 884 -8.94 20.08 22.89
CA ILE A 884 -9.01 21.27 22.05
C ILE A 884 -9.79 22.32 22.82
N TYR A 885 -9.23 23.51 22.99
CA TYR A 885 -9.95 24.62 23.59
C TYR A 885 -10.03 25.84 22.67
N SER A 886 -11.17 26.53 22.71
CA SER A 886 -11.44 27.71 21.88
C SER A 886 -11.21 29.00 22.66
N ASN A 887 -10.17 29.75 22.28
CA ASN A 887 -9.96 31.11 22.77
C ASN A 887 -10.96 32.09 22.18
N HIS A 888 -11.42 31.81 20.96
CA HIS A 888 -12.31 32.69 20.23
C HIS A 888 -13.70 32.75 20.90
N LEU A 889 -14.28 31.60 21.22
CA LEU A 889 -15.55 31.55 21.96
C LEU A 889 -15.38 32.11 23.37
N LEU A 890 -14.31 31.75 24.09
CA LEU A 890 -14.05 32.25 25.45
C LEU A 890 -14.05 33.79 25.52
N ARG A 891 -13.47 34.47 24.52
CA ARG A 891 -13.34 35.94 24.50
C ARG A 891 -14.60 36.67 24.01
N GLN A 892 -15.49 36.01 23.28
CA GLN A 892 -16.75 36.61 22.82
C GLN A 892 -17.84 36.61 23.92
N TYR A 893 -17.94 35.55 24.74
CA TYR A 893 -18.99 35.44 25.76
C TYR A 893 -18.69 36.19 27.08
N ASN A 894 -17.44 36.61 27.30
CA ASN A 894 -17.05 37.35 28.51
C ASN A 894 -17.59 38.81 28.57
N LEU A 895 -18.33 39.29 27.57
CA LEU A 895 -19.03 40.59 27.64
C LEU A 895 -20.46 40.51 28.23
N LEU A 896 -20.98 39.32 28.54
CA LEU A 896 -22.25 39.23 29.27
C LEU A 896 -22.09 39.31 30.81
N ILE A 897 -20.87 39.38 31.35
CA ILE A 897 -20.62 39.37 32.82
C ILE A 897 -19.72 40.54 33.31
N THR A 898 -19.24 41.42 32.44
CA THR A 898 -18.59 42.68 32.86
C THR A 898 -19.30 43.90 32.28
N SER A 899 -20.57 44.04 32.65
CA SER A 899 -21.26 45.32 32.77
C SER A 899 -21.58 45.55 34.26
N VAL A 900 -20.57 45.93 35.03
CA VAL A 900 -20.64 46.69 36.29
C VAL A 900 -19.43 47.63 36.31
#